data_AF-A0AB37RE60-F1
#
_entry.id   AF-A0AB37RE60-F1
#
_cell.length_a   1.000
_cell.length_b   1.000
_cell.length_c   1.000
_cell.angle_alpha   90.00
_cell.angle_beta   90.00
_cell.angle_gamma   90.00
#
_symmetry.space_group_name_H-M   'P 1'
#
loop_
_entity.id
_entity.type
_entity.pdbx_description
1 polymer ?
#
loop_
_entity_poly.entity_id
_entity_poly.type
_entity_poly.pdbx_seq_one_letter_code
_entity_poly.pdbx_strand_id
1 'polypeptide(L)'
;MQVQDFLNIEAASKKVKAMTENQHTLSLLTALTGTGKTTVAAQYLIQNCHDEKARVTFFVTDQKKNFPTEPLKKEIARQLNVPITSEKVEREFYRRVGVLYSLADEAKNLLDPLNRIPDYFRRQENFEVIFNKVKRRYKNFCTEPDNDEFRRELRNELRNWRLFIRDKLVLKLTKRIKTKEVSSEDNIQKIQHFLRQDHKSAQNQKLCDWVNRYYPLADEEQRKIFLLTTNKFITSYTPFYGHRGIPFITSHLLNDALVILDEIDATKVKLLDYEIANTINDKENILALFAAIEAGVARLQREVPKPLSLALKSPKTKRKLQALVDEANELSLTYRLYFPHKSSLQTFENNFIFHFPYIRMASSGLEWWTQLEEPLATVKFINNKKAYNPDKDLHFYQMLARVSMFIDDFVAFIRRCAHRFADLENADRNLLAPKLSLDNAAYSIYSLLGFNHEQQKMLVETRSKWLGVSLPKLSVSATESYRQLQRSGLSFYQFKDAERHAMQTEISASKFRNTPERFLLGVLSKADVLGMSATAEIPTVLDNYDLTYLHERLGNRFISANTYLTEETKQSFKLDERYKECGVQILVSLAKCKNVDARLEDLILNQMAVTGQQRQLDAVQMAIVEKKYRKLLRRTMDDVGNDYKAQRYAQLIGSFITFLLDTEMIVFLGLQSLLPKRDYPDMDLDRLLEIFNGLATLLCAKSAPVLKIITPENQGSMEEQCATALQIPKKQGKRVYLLSAYQSLGVGVNLQHPIGALDEGQLIDISGLVASDDDGRFSATDINGIYLGDVTHIFSSIQDFSTLTPEAIKLAVQHEYLLDNSEINQKQYHNYWKGLSHVHRPAGTDRPATSYVKQLKDMLSYRMSYTKVIIQALGRMTRTHNRRKQIRIIATEDVFDNFDLTSLNTDAISPEAKALAAKSPSSGSTSRQDSMKNNLYQNRTYLSYVDFKRAKGRLQLDVAMANAYQNVREWYLQHPTASEAELAAMHHSETMFMQYLPSARTEYGVCRMWEEIEKDGKKLDIETGVFEFGDDNKDNMIVSAERAGLPTILKYPGMAAYFDKHQYATTWQKQDYILNPVQFINGYLGILGEVAATVILDDALGINLSQITAVDKNELFDFIIDDQVLVDIKNWHYTHTATAFDDEKWVMHKLNQFCKDTGKDNMRVMVINVIDRTPEVKDKVTLINNNRILEVSALIDDQGALVLSPTDKQQIGEFLID
;
A
#
# COMPACT_ATOMS: atom_id res chain seq x y z
N MET A 1 7.12 -29.23 11.37
CA MET A 1 6.16 -28.49 12.23
C MET A 1 5.26 -29.46 12.94
N GLN A 2 4.74 -29.06 14.11
CA GLN A 2 3.91 -29.86 14.99
C GLN A 2 2.71 -29.05 15.51
N VAL A 3 1.66 -29.74 15.96
CA VAL A 3 0.48 -29.07 16.54
C VAL A 3 0.86 -28.24 17.77
N GLN A 4 1.85 -28.69 18.55
CA GLN A 4 2.35 -27.97 19.73
C GLN A 4 2.89 -26.58 19.38
N ASP A 5 3.47 -26.39 18.19
CA ASP A 5 3.93 -25.07 17.75
C ASP A 5 2.76 -24.07 17.68
N PHE A 6 1.62 -24.49 17.13
CA PHE A 6 0.43 -23.64 17.02
C PHE A 6 -0.21 -23.37 18.38
N LEU A 7 -0.21 -24.35 19.29
CA LEU A 7 -0.67 -24.16 20.67
C LEU A 7 0.20 -23.14 21.42
N ASN A 8 1.53 -23.18 21.25
CA ASN A 8 2.44 -22.20 21.85
C ASN A 8 2.19 -20.79 21.31
N ILE A 9 2.00 -20.66 19.98
CA ILE A 9 1.68 -19.39 19.33
C ILE A 9 0.33 -18.84 19.85
N GLU A 10 -0.69 -19.69 19.96
CA GLU A 10 -1.99 -19.28 20.48
C GLU A 10 -1.90 -18.85 21.97
N ALA A 11 -1.11 -19.56 22.78
CA ALA A 11 -0.86 -19.19 24.17
C ALA A 11 -0.15 -17.83 24.30
N ALA A 12 0.83 -17.56 23.44
CA ALA A 12 1.50 -16.25 23.38
C ALA A 12 0.53 -15.13 22.99
N SER A 13 -0.29 -15.37 21.96
CA SER A 13 -1.35 -14.45 21.53
C SER A 13 -2.33 -14.13 22.68
N LYS A 14 -2.82 -15.16 23.39
CA LYS A 14 -3.70 -14.99 24.56
C LYS A 14 -3.03 -14.18 25.69
N LYS A 15 -1.74 -14.41 25.96
CA LYS A 15 -0.98 -13.67 26.97
C LYS A 15 -0.87 -12.19 26.61
N VAL A 16 -0.51 -11.88 25.36
CA VAL A 16 -0.42 -10.48 24.88
C VAL A 16 -1.79 -9.82 24.93
N LYS A 17 -2.84 -10.50 24.46
CA LYS A 17 -4.22 -10.01 24.49
C LYS A 17 -4.70 -9.66 25.91
N ALA A 18 -4.35 -10.47 26.91
CA ALA A 18 -4.65 -10.18 28.31
C ALA A 18 -3.91 -8.93 28.84
N MET A 19 -2.72 -8.62 28.31
CA MET A 19 -1.95 -7.43 28.65
C MET A 19 -2.42 -6.16 27.91
N THR A 20 -3.10 -6.31 26.77
CA THR A 20 -3.50 -5.19 25.90
C THR A 20 -5.00 -4.97 25.85
N GLU A 21 -5.68 -5.01 26.99
CA GLU A 21 -7.14 -4.75 27.10
C GLU A 21 -7.99 -5.62 26.14
N ASN A 22 -7.60 -6.88 25.94
CA ASN A 22 -8.25 -7.82 25.03
C ASN A 22 -8.20 -7.46 23.52
N GLN A 23 -7.26 -6.60 23.11
CA GLN A 23 -7.04 -6.31 21.69
C GLN A 23 -6.39 -7.49 20.93
N HIS A 24 -6.78 -7.70 19.67
CA HIS A 24 -6.31 -8.83 18.87
C HIS A 24 -4.88 -8.69 18.33
N THR A 25 -4.26 -9.81 17.99
CA THR A 25 -2.83 -9.92 17.65
C THR A 25 -2.60 -10.36 16.21
N LEU A 26 -1.48 -9.92 15.64
CA LEU A 26 -0.95 -10.40 14.36
C LEU A 26 0.28 -11.26 14.64
N SER A 27 0.21 -12.54 14.33
CA SER A 27 1.34 -13.47 14.42
C SER A 27 1.85 -13.79 13.02
N LEU A 28 3.14 -13.63 12.76
CA LEU A 28 3.78 -14.01 11.50
C LEU A 28 4.68 -15.23 11.69
N LEU A 29 4.48 -16.24 10.85
CA LEU A 29 5.25 -17.46 10.82
C LEU A 29 5.98 -17.59 9.49
N THR A 30 7.30 -17.49 9.53
CA THR A 30 8.20 -17.79 8.41
C THR A 30 8.63 -19.26 8.49
N ALA A 31 8.22 -20.08 7.52
CA ALA A 31 8.59 -21.50 7.50
C ALA A 31 8.93 -21.97 6.09
N LEU A 32 10.02 -22.75 5.98
CA LEU A 32 10.47 -23.37 4.74
C LEU A 32 9.33 -24.13 4.04
N THR A 33 9.30 -24.07 2.72
CA THR A 33 8.47 -24.94 1.90
C THR A 33 8.75 -26.41 2.21
N GLY A 34 7.71 -27.24 2.30
CA GLY A 34 7.86 -28.67 2.60
C GLY A 34 7.86 -29.05 4.09
N THR A 35 7.80 -28.09 5.01
CA THR A 35 7.77 -28.31 6.48
C THR A 35 6.44 -28.82 7.03
N GLY A 36 5.42 -28.94 6.17
CA GLY A 36 4.08 -29.41 6.54
C GLY A 36 3.19 -28.34 7.19
N LYS A 37 3.56 -27.05 7.17
CA LYS A 37 2.86 -25.93 7.84
C LYS A 37 1.33 -25.98 7.69
N THR A 38 0.83 -26.11 6.45
CA THR A 38 -0.60 -26.17 6.13
C THR A 38 -1.28 -27.44 6.66
N THR A 39 -0.61 -28.59 6.57
CA THR A 39 -1.11 -29.87 7.09
C THR A 39 -1.24 -29.84 8.60
N VAL A 40 -0.24 -29.30 9.28
CA VAL A 40 -0.20 -29.20 10.75
C VAL A 40 -1.22 -28.18 11.27
N ALA A 41 -1.36 -27.04 10.57
CA ALA A 41 -2.42 -26.08 10.86
C ALA A 41 -3.80 -26.75 10.79
N ALA A 42 -4.04 -27.60 9.79
CA ALA A 42 -5.30 -28.34 9.67
C ALA A 42 -5.56 -29.31 10.83
N GLN A 43 -4.53 -30.02 11.29
CA GLN A 43 -4.62 -30.90 12.46
C GLN A 43 -4.98 -30.10 13.72
N TYR A 44 -4.30 -28.96 13.93
CA TYR A 44 -4.60 -28.02 15.01
C TYR A 44 -6.07 -27.56 14.96
N LEU A 45 -6.59 -27.19 13.78
CA LEU A 45 -7.97 -26.72 13.64
C LEU A 45 -9.00 -27.78 14.03
N ILE A 46 -8.83 -29.05 13.61
CA ILE A 46 -9.80 -30.11 13.91
C ILE A 46 -9.73 -30.55 15.36
N GLN A 47 -8.54 -30.60 15.96
CA GLN A 47 -8.40 -30.96 17.37
C GLN A 47 -9.11 -29.95 18.29
N ASN A 48 -9.10 -28.66 17.91
CA ASN A 48 -9.69 -27.60 18.72
C ASN A 48 -11.15 -27.25 18.37
N CYS A 49 -11.76 -27.85 17.34
CA CYS A 49 -13.12 -27.52 16.92
C CYS A 49 -14.24 -28.33 17.60
N HIS A 50 -13.88 -29.28 18.48
CA HIS A 50 -14.86 -30.12 19.21
C HIS A 50 -15.52 -29.41 20.39
N ASP A 51 -14.90 -28.34 20.91
CA ASP A 51 -15.48 -27.54 21.99
C ASP A 51 -16.57 -26.62 21.42
N GLU A 52 -17.76 -26.60 22.01
CA GLU A 52 -18.81 -25.64 21.64
C GLU A 52 -18.33 -24.19 21.82
N LYS A 53 -17.42 -23.95 22.77
CA LYS A 53 -16.75 -22.67 23.02
C LYS A 53 -15.58 -22.40 22.08
N ALA A 54 -15.26 -23.32 21.17
CA ALA A 54 -14.20 -23.12 20.18
C ALA A 54 -14.49 -21.87 19.35
N ARG A 55 -13.43 -21.08 19.16
CA ARG A 55 -13.44 -19.87 18.33
C ARG A 55 -13.68 -20.25 16.88
N VAL A 56 -14.48 -19.44 16.18
CA VAL A 56 -14.63 -19.57 14.72
C VAL A 56 -13.28 -19.28 14.07
N THR A 57 -12.87 -20.13 13.13
CA THR A 57 -11.61 -19.98 12.42
C THR A 57 -11.81 -19.89 10.91
N PHE A 58 -11.16 -18.92 10.28
CA PHE A 58 -11.10 -18.77 8.84
C PHE A 58 -9.74 -19.25 8.35
N PHE A 59 -9.73 -20.21 7.42
CA PHE A 59 -8.53 -20.59 6.68
C PHE A 59 -8.62 -19.99 5.27
N VAL A 60 -7.77 -18.99 5.01
CA VAL A 60 -7.77 -18.21 3.78
C VAL A 60 -6.50 -18.52 3.00
N THR A 61 -6.65 -18.81 1.71
CA THR A 61 -5.53 -19.07 0.79
C THR A 61 -5.88 -18.58 -0.61
N ASP A 62 -4.89 -18.28 -1.43
CA ASP A 62 -5.14 -17.77 -2.79
C ASP A 62 -5.75 -18.81 -3.73
N GLN A 63 -5.45 -20.10 -3.51
CA GLN A 63 -5.81 -21.18 -4.43
C GLN A 63 -6.60 -22.27 -3.72
N LYS A 64 -7.75 -22.65 -4.28
CA LYS A 64 -8.64 -23.68 -3.70
C LYS A 64 -7.98 -25.05 -3.48
N LYS A 65 -6.97 -25.39 -4.28
CA LYS A 65 -6.21 -26.64 -4.12
C LYS A 65 -5.37 -26.67 -2.84
N ASN A 66 -5.07 -25.51 -2.26
CA ASN A 66 -4.38 -25.38 -0.99
C ASN A 66 -5.35 -25.49 0.20
N PHE A 67 -6.67 -25.65 -0.04
CA PHE A 67 -7.59 -25.95 1.04
C PHE A 67 -7.17 -27.26 1.72
N PRO A 68 -7.04 -27.27 3.06
CA PRO A 68 -6.57 -28.43 3.79
C PRO A 68 -7.63 -29.55 3.91
N THR A 69 -8.46 -29.76 2.87
CA THR A 69 -9.60 -30.68 2.87
C THR A 69 -9.19 -32.11 3.21
N GLU A 70 -8.16 -32.64 2.54
CA GLU A 70 -7.65 -33.99 2.80
C GLU A 70 -7.03 -34.14 4.20
N PRO A 71 -6.12 -33.26 4.66
CA PRO A 71 -5.65 -33.26 6.05
C PRO A 71 -6.78 -33.25 7.09
N LEU A 72 -7.80 -32.40 6.91
CA LEU A 72 -8.95 -32.31 7.81
C LEU A 72 -9.75 -33.62 7.83
N LYS A 73 -10.03 -34.21 6.65
CA LYS A 73 -10.75 -35.49 6.55
C LYS A 73 -9.95 -36.65 7.14
N LYS A 74 -8.63 -36.70 6.95
CA LYS A 74 -7.76 -37.70 7.58
C LYS A 74 -7.85 -37.66 9.10
N GLU A 75 -7.80 -36.47 9.68
CA GLU A 75 -7.91 -36.32 11.13
C GLU A 75 -9.30 -36.70 11.66
N ILE A 76 -10.37 -36.33 10.95
CA ILE A 76 -11.74 -36.77 11.28
C ILE A 76 -11.85 -38.31 11.21
N ALA A 77 -11.31 -38.92 10.16
CA ALA A 77 -11.30 -40.37 9.97
C ALA A 77 -10.55 -41.09 11.10
N ARG A 78 -9.40 -40.53 11.52
CA ARG A 78 -8.62 -41.02 12.67
C ARG A 78 -9.42 -40.95 13.97
N GLN A 79 -10.09 -39.83 14.24
CA GLN A 79 -10.90 -39.64 15.45
C GLN A 79 -12.14 -40.54 15.48
N LEU A 80 -12.76 -40.78 14.32
CA LEU A 80 -13.91 -41.67 14.18
C LEU A 80 -13.54 -43.16 14.07
N ASN A 81 -12.24 -43.48 13.94
CA ASN A 81 -11.71 -44.81 13.67
C ASN A 81 -12.39 -45.50 12.46
N VAL A 82 -12.48 -44.79 11.34
CA VAL A 82 -13.07 -45.28 10.08
C VAL A 82 -12.18 -44.93 8.88
N PRO A 83 -12.34 -45.62 7.73
CA PRO A 83 -11.65 -45.22 6.51
C PRO A 83 -12.03 -43.79 6.08
N ILE A 84 -11.06 -43.05 5.53
CA ILE A 84 -11.27 -41.66 5.04
C ILE A 84 -12.40 -41.56 4.00
N THR A 85 -12.64 -42.63 3.25
CA THR A 85 -13.69 -42.72 2.21
C THR A 85 -15.10 -42.94 2.76
N SER A 86 -15.26 -43.07 4.08
CA SER A 86 -16.57 -43.29 4.71
C SER A 86 -17.49 -42.07 4.55
N GLU A 87 -18.77 -42.29 4.23
CA GLU A 87 -19.79 -41.22 4.23
C GLU A 87 -19.90 -40.50 5.58
N LYS A 88 -19.56 -41.19 6.70
CA LYS A 88 -19.52 -40.57 8.03
C LYS A 88 -18.47 -39.46 8.12
N VAL A 89 -17.32 -39.63 7.47
CA VAL A 89 -16.24 -38.62 7.43
C VAL A 89 -16.70 -37.40 6.65
N GLU A 90 -17.31 -37.60 5.47
CA GLU A 90 -17.87 -36.49 4.67
C GLU A 90 -18.96 -35.72 5.43
N ARG A 91 -19.86 -36.44 6.11
CA ARG A 91 -20.92 -35.82 6.90
C ARG A 91 -20.34 -34.98 8.04
N GLU A 92 -19.41 -35.54 8.80
CA GLU A 92 -18.81 -34.84 9.93
C GLU A 92 -17.94 -33.66 9.48
N PHE A 93 -17.26 -33.80 8.35
CA PHE A 93 -16.52 -32.72 7.71
C PHE A 93 -17.44 -31.53 7.40
N TYR A 94 -18.52 -31.72 6.64
CA TYR A 94 -19.42 -30.62 6.27
C TYR A 94 -20.30 -30.10 7.41
N ARG A 95 -20.40 -30.82 8.54
CA ARG A 95 -21.02 -30.31 9.78
C ARG A 95 -20.16 -29.25 10.46
N ARG A 96 -18.83 -29.42 10.44
CA ARG A 96 -17.88 -28.55 11.15
C ARG A 96 -17.22 -27.51 10.25
N VAL A 97 -17.06 -27.86 8.97
CA VAL A 97 -16.30 -27.09 7.98
C VAL A 97 -17.25 -26.51 6.94
N GLY A 98 -17.27 -25.18 6.84
CA GLY A 98 -17.99 -24.45 5.80
C GLY A 98 -17.05 -24.06 4.67
N VAL A 99 -17.25 -24.59 3.47
CA VAL A 99 -16.48 -24.15 2.29
C VAL A 99 -17.25 -23.06 1.56
N LEU A 100 -16.71 -21.84 1.55
CA LEU A 100 -17.36 -20.68 0.93
C LEU A 100 -16.77 -20.43 -0.45
N TYR A 101 -17.61 -20.63 -1.46
CA TYR A 101 -17.24 -20.53 -2.87
C TYR A 101 -17.62 -19.16 -3.48
N SER A 102 -17.09 -18.86 -4.66
CA SER A 102 -17.56 -17.72 -5.47
C SER A 102 -18.91 -18.05 -6.09
N LEU A 103 -19.73 -17.05 -6.45
CA LEU A 103 -21.03 -17.30 -7.09
C LEU A 103 -20.94 -18.21 -8.32
N ALA A 104 -19.87 -18.06 -9.12
CA ALA A 104 -19.63 -18.90 -10.29
C ALA A 104 -19.31 -20.35 -9.92
N ASP A 105 -18.47 -20.58 -8.90
CA ASP A 105 -18.14 -21.93 -8.43
C ASP A 105 -19.32 -22.61 -7.74
N GLU A 106 -20.11 -21.84 -6.99
CA GLU A 106 -21.34 -22.33 -6.38
C GLU A 106 -22.31 -22.78 -7.47
N ALA A 107 -22.43 -22.00 -8.55
CA ALA A 107 -23.22 -22.38 -9.70
C ALA A 107 -22.69 -23.64 -10.37
N LYS A 108 -21.37 -23.72 -10.61
CA LYS A 108 -20.72 -24.92 -11.14
C LYS A 108 -21.09 -26.16 -10.33
N ASN A 109 -20.96 -26.08 -9.01
CA ASN A 109 -21.26 -27.18 -8.11
C ASN A 109 -22.73 -27.58 -8.13
N LEU A 110 -23.66 -26.61 -8.12
CA LEU A 110 -25.09 -26.90 -8.15
C LEU A 110 -25.59 -27.40 -9.51
N LEU A 111 -24.97 -26.97 -10.62
CA LEU A 111 -25.30 -27.38 -11.97
C LEU A 111 -24.70 -28.74 -12.37
N ASP A 112 -23.70 -29.22 -11.61
CA ASP A 112 -23.06 -30.51 -11.85
C ASP A 112 -24.07 -31.66 -11.68
N PRO A 113 -24.30 -32.48 -12.72
CA PRO A 113 -25.18 -33.64 -12.63
C PRO A 113 -24.81 -34.61 -11.50
N LEU A 114 -23.53 -34.71 -11.13
CA LEU A 114 -23.01 -35.60 -10.10
C LEU A 114 -23.41 -35.16 -8.67
N ASN A 115 -23.70 -33.87 -8.48
CA ASN A 115 -24.04 -33.30 -7.16
C ASN A 115 -25.55 -33.40 -6.83
N ARG A 116 -26.32 -34.07 -7.69
CA ARG A 116 -27.75 -34.42 -7.62
C ARG A 116 -28.57 -33.50 -6.68
N ILE A 117 -29.08 -32.39 -7.22
CA ILE A 117 -30.08 -31.54 -6.53
C ILE A 117 -31.25 -32.42 -6.03
N PRO A 118 -31.67 -32.30 -4.75
CA PRO A 118 -32.76 -33.11 -4.20
C PRO A 118 -34.04 -33.03 -5.03
N ASP A 119 -34.69 -34.17 -5.27
CA ASP A 119 -35.84 -34.32 -6.19
C ASP A 119 -37.01 -33.38 -5.88
N TYR A 120 -37.15 -32.95 -4.62
CA TYR A 120 -38.13 -31.96 -4.20
C TYR A 120 -38.04 -30.63 -4.97
N PHE A 121 -36.82 -30.17 -5.28
CA PHE A 121 -36.60 -28.91 -5.98
C PHE A 121 -36.94 -29.01 -7.46
N ARG A 122 -36.62 -30.16 -8.08
CA ARG A 122 -36.93 -30.44 -9.50
C ARG A 122 -38.44 -30.43 -9.79
N ARG A 123 -39.26 -30.69 -8.77
CA ARG A 123 -40.73 -30.69 -8.86
C ARG A 123 -41.36 -29.30 -8.61
N GLN A 124 -40.56 -28.26 -8.38
CA GLN A 124 -41.08 -26.89 -8.22
C GLN A 124 -41.46 -26.29 -9.58
N GLU A 125 -42.55 -25.53 -9.60
CA GLU A 125 -42.96 -24.76 -10.78
C GLU A 125 -41.83 -23.83 -11.24
N ASN A 126 -41.62 -23.76 -12.56
CA ASN A 126 -40.56 -23.00 -13.22
C ASN A 126 -39.10 -23.44 -12.92
N PHE A 127 -38.86 -24.49 -12.13
CA PHE A 127 -37.50 -24.98 -11.85
C PHE A 127 -36.75 -25.31 -13.13
N GLU A 128 -37.32 -26.14 -14.00
CA GLU A 128 -36.66 -26.64 -15.20
C GLU A 128 -36.36 -25.49 -16.20
N VAL A 129 -37.26 -24.51 -16.29
CA VAL A 129 -37.09 -23.32 -17.12
C VAL A 129 -35.91 -22.47 -16.61
N ILE A 130 -35.89 -22.14 -15.31
CA ILE A 130 -34.82 -21.34 -14.69
C ILE A 130 -33.49 -22.11 -14.73
N PHE A 131 -33.50 -23.40 -14.41
CA PHE A 131 -32.33 -24.27 -14.39
C PHE A 131 -31.68 -24.35 -15.78
N ASN A 132 -32.47 -24.59 -16.83
CA ASN A 132 -31.94 -24.65 -18.20
C ASN A 132 -31.46 -23.29 -18.70
N LYS A 133 -32.13 -22.19 -18.32
CA LYS A 133 -31.67 -20.83 -18.62
C LYS A 133 -30.29 -20.57 -18.02
N VAL A 134 -30.13 -20.83 -16.72
CA VAL A 134 -28.87 -20.63 -15.99
C VAL A 134 -27.77 -21.56 -16.51
N LYS A 135 -28.08 -22.83 -16.75
CA LYS A 135 -27.15 -23.82 -17.31
C LYS A 135 -26.62 -23.39 -18.67
N ARG A 136 -27.50 -22.89 -19.55
CA ARG A 136 -27.10 -22.37 -20.88
C ARG A 136 -26.18 -21.16 -20.76
N ARG A 137 -26.56 -20.17 -19.94
CA ARG A 137 -25.75 -18.95 -19.75
C ARG A 137 -24.41 -19.24 -19.08
N TYR A 138 -24.36 -20.14 -18.09
CA TYR A 138 -23.11 -20.60 -17.48
C TYR A 138 -22.21 -21.34 -18.49
N LYS A 139 -22.79 -22.15 -19.38
CA LYS A 139 -22.02 -22.81 -20.46
C LYS A 139 -21.41 -21.78 -21.41
N ASN A 140 -22.17 -20.78 -21.84
CA ASN A 140 -21.67 -19.69 -22.68
C ASN A 140 -20.54 -18.91 -21.99
N PHE A 141 -20.66 -18.66 -20.68
CA PHE A 141 -19.59 -18.04 -19.89
C PHE A 141 -18.30 -18.83 -19.87
N CYS A 142 -18.37 -20.17 -19.93
CA CYS A 142 -17.17 -21.00 -19.99
C CYS A 142 -16.49 -20.97 -21.36
N THR A 143 -17.14 -20.43 -22.40
CA THR A 143 -16.68 -20.49 -23.80
C THR A 143 -16.47 -19.13 -24.47
N GLU A 144 -17.08 -18.05 -23.98
CA GLU A 144 -17.00 -16.71 -24.58
C GLU A 144 -15.82 -15.87 -24.05
N PRO A 145 -15.24 -14.99 -24.89
CA PRO A 145 -14.20 -14.05 -24.48
C PRO A 145 -14.71 -13.00 -23.48
N ASP A 146 -13.76 -12.37 -22.80
CA ASP A 146 -13.99 -11.50 -21.64
C ASP A 146 -14.85 -10.25 -21.98
N ASN A 147 -16.16 -10.29 -21.66
CA ASN A 147 -17.09 -9.17 -21.78
C ASN A 147 -17.71 -8.83 -20.41
N ASP A 148 -17.43 -7.64 -19.90
CA ASP A 148 -17.86 -7.19 -18.57
C ASP A 148 -19.38 -7.07 -18.39
N GLU A 149 -20.10 -6.65 -19.43
CA GLU A 149 -21.55 -6.55 -19.41
C GLU A 149 -22.19 -7.93 -19.30
N PHE A 150 -21.72 -8.88 -20.11
CA PHE A 150 -22.16 -10.26 -20.03
C PHE A 150 -21.85 -10.90 -18.67
N ARG A 151 -20.66 -10.64 -18.11
CA ARG A 151 -20.28 -11.10 -16.76
C ARG A 151 -21.19 -10.53 -15.68
N ARG A 152 -21.61 -9.26 -15.80
CA ARG A 152 -22.54 -8.61 -14.87
C ARG A 152 -23.93 -9.25 -14.94
N GLU A 153 -24.47 -9.44 -16.15
CA GLU A 153 -25.75 -10.13 -16.34
C GLU A 153 -25.73 -11.53 -15.73
N LEU A 154 -24.69 -12.32 -16.03
CA LEU A 154 -24.54 -13.66 -15.49
C LEU A 154 -24.51 -13.65 -13.96
N ARG A 155 -23.75 -12.74 -13.33
CA ARG A 155 -23.73 -12.63 -11.86
C ARG A 155 -25.11 -12.39 -11.27
N ASN A 156 -25.92 -11.53 -11.91
CA ASN A 156 -27.30 -11.27 -11.47
C ASN A 156 -28.19 -12.51 -11.62
N GLU A 157 -28.10 -13.22 -12.75
CA GLU A 157 -28.87 -14.46 -12.95
C GLU A 157 -28.48 -15.56 -11.97
N LEU A 158 -27.17 -15.76 -11.74
CA LEU A 158 -26.66 -16.72 -10.76
C LEU A 158 -27.13 -16.39 -9.34
N ARG A 159 -27.10 -15.11 -8.97
CA ARG A 159 -27.61 -14.64 -7.68
C ARG A 159 -29.11 -14.91 -7.54
N ASN A 160 -29.91 -14.59 -8.55
CA ASN A 160 -31.36 -14.82 -8.53
C ASN A 160 -31.71 -16.30 -8.44
N TRP A 161 -30.99 -17.15 -9.18
CA TRP A 161 -31.17 -18.61 -9.10
C TRP A 161 -30.82 -19.17 -7.73
N ARG A 162 -29.71 -18.70 -7.15
CA ARG A 162 -29.30 -19.08 -5.80
C ARG A 162 -30.34 -18.68 -4.75
N LEU A 163 -30.89 -17.47 -4.86
CA LEU A 163 -31.97 -16.99 -3.99
C LEU A 163 -33.22 -17.87 -4.13
N PHE A 164 -33.61 -18.21 -5.37
CA PHE A 164 -34.74 -19.11 -5.62
C PHE A 164 -34.60 -20.47 -4.92
N ILE A 165 -33.45 -21.15 -5.09
CA ILE A 165 -33.23 -22.47 -4.44
C ILE A 165 -33.27 -22.32 -2.92
N ARG A 166 -32.60 -21.30 -2.39
CA ARG A 166 -32.54 -21.03 -0.96
C ARG A 166 -33.92 -20.76 -0.36
N ASP A 167 -34.74 -19.93 -0.99
CA ASP A 167 -36.09 -19.62 -0.50
C ASP A 167 -36.97 -20.88 -0.47
N LYS A 168 -36.86 -21.74 -1.49
CA LYS A 168 -37.54 -23.05 -1.49
C LYS A 168 -36.98 -24.00 -0.42
N LEU A 169 -35.68 -23.94 -0.15
CA LEU A 169 -35.04 -24.75 0.89
C LEU A 169 -35.50 -24.33 2.28
N VAL A 170 -35.52 -23.03 2.55
CA VAL A 170 -36.05 -22.43 3.77
C VAL A 170 -37.50 -22.90 4.01
N LEU A 171 -38.38 -22.79 3.01
CA LEU A 171 -39.76 -23.30 3.11
C LEU A 171 -39.83 -24.80 3.41
N LYS A 172 -38.93 -25.60 2.83
CA LYS A 172 -38.88 -27.04 3.06
C LYS A 172 -38.44 -27.39 4.48
N LEU A 173 -37.41 -26.72 5.01
CA LEU A 173 -36.91 -26.91 6.36
C LEU A 173 -37.96 -26.50 7.39
N THR A 174 -38.65 -25.38 7.16
CA THR A 174 -39.74 -24.88 8.01
C THR A 174 -40.90 -25.89 8.12
N LYS A 175 -41.27 -26.55 7.01
CA LYS A 175 -42.25 -27.64 7.03
C LYS A 175 -41.80 -28.85 7.84
N ARG A 176 -40.49 -29.14 7.89
CA ARG A 176 -39.95 -30.28 8.68
C ARG A 176 -40.04 -30.03 10.19
N ILE A 177 -39.88 -28.78 10.61
CA ILE A 177 -40.05 -28.36 12.01
C ILE A 177 -41.49 -27.97 12.36
N LYS A 178 -42.46 -28.27 11.49
CA LYS A 178 -43.91 -28.07 11.68
C LYS A 178 -44.35 -26.61 11.97
N THR A 179 -43.60 -25.62 11.48
CA THR A 179 -44.00 -24.20 11.53
C THR A 179 -44.29 -23.69 10.11
N LYS A 180 -44.92 -22.50 10.02
CA LYS A 180 -45.09 -21.72 8.78
C LYS A 180 -44.24 -20.45 8.76
N GLU A 181 -43.62 -20.10 9.88
CA GLU A 181 -42.83 -18.87 10.05
C GLU A 181 -41.35 -19.21 10.26
N VAL A 182 -40.45 -18.52 9.56
CA VAL A 182 -38.99 -18.76 9.57
C VAL A 182 -38.25 -17.68 10.34
N SER A 183 -38.83 -16.47 10.38
CA SER A 183 -38.17 -15.24 10.80
C SER A 183 -37.90 -15.13 12.31
N SER A 184 -38.47 -16.00 13.14
CA SER A 184 -38.18 -16.00 14.58
C SER A 184 -36.88 -16.75 14.88
N GLU A 185 -36.10 -16.23 15.83
CA GLU A 185 -34.82 -16.80 16.25
C GLU A 185 -34.97 -18.24 16.76
N ASP A 186 -36.05 -18.54 17.49
CA ASP A 186 -36.42 -19.89 17.92
C ASP A 186 -36.64 -20.87 16.74
N ASN A 187 -37.26 -20.42 15.64
CA ASN A 187 -37.45 -21.27 14.46
C ASN A 187 -36.15 -21.48 13.68
N ILE A 188 -35.27 -20.47 13.62
CA ILE A 188 -33.92 -20.61 13.06
C ILE A 188 -33.14 -21.66 13.87
N GLN A 189 -33.14 -21.56 15.19
CA GLN A 189 -32.48 -22.53 16.08
C GLN A 189 -33.05 -23.94 15.91
N LYS A 190 -34.37 -24.09 15.74
CA LYS A 190 -35.00 -25.39 15.43
C LYS A 190 -34.55 -25.95 14.07
N ILE A 191 -34.40 -25.11 13.04
CA ILE A 191 -33.87 -25.54 11.74
C ILE A 191 -32.41 -25.97 11.88
N GLN A 192 -31.59 -25.19 12.57
CA GLN A 192 -30.18 -25.50 12.83
C GLN A 192 -30.07 -26.83 13.60
N HIS A 193 -30.85 -27.00 14.67
CA HIS A 193 -30.92 -28.25 15.42
C HIS A 193 -31.29 -29.45 14.53
N PHE A 194 -32.25 -29.28 13.61
CA PHE A 194 -32.60 -30.31 12.63
C PHE A 194 -31.41 -30.66 11.70
N LEU A 195 -30.62 -29.69 11.26
CA LEU A 195 -29.44 -29.90 10.41
C LEU A 195 -28.27 -30.59 11.14
N ARG A 196 -28.20 -30.45 12.48
CA ARG A 196 -27.18 -31.07 13.33
C ARG A 196 -27.42 -32.58 13.52
N GLN A 197 -28.67 -33.03 13.55
CA GLN A 197 -29.03 -34.41 13.88
C GLN A 197 -28.73 -35.44 12.78
N ASP A 198 -28.48 -36.69 13.20
CA ASP A 198 -28.57 -37.85 12.32
C ASP A 198 -30.03 -38.35 12.25
N HIS A 199 -30.55 -38.46 11.03
CA HIS A 199 -31.93 -38.81 10.75
C HIS A 199 -32.05 -40.26 10.29
N LYS A 200 -32.97 -41.02 10.92
CA LYS A 200 -33.32 -42.38 10.45
C LYS A 200 -33.92 -42.39 9.04
N SER A 201 -34.60 -41.30 8.65
CA SER A 201 -35.13 -41.16 7.30
C SER A 201 -34.02 -40.83 6.31
N ALA A 202 -33.75 -41.74 5.37
CA ALA A 202 -32.76 -41.53 4.31
C ALA A 202 -33.01 -40.25 3.50
N GLN A 203 -34.28 -39.84 3.33
CA GLN A 203 -34.61 -38.59 2.64
C GLN A 203 -34.22 -37.35 3.44
N ASN A 204 -34.43 -37.37 4.76
CA ASN A 204 -34.03 -36.26 5.64
C ASN A 204 -32.51 -36.20 5.78
N GLN A 205 -31.85 -37.35 5.91
CA GLN A 205 -30.41 -37.40 6.00
C GLN A 205 -29.75 -36.82 4.74
N LYS A 206 -30.18 -37.28 3.55
CA LYS A 206 -29.69 -36.73 2.28
C LYS A 206 -29.95 -35.24 2.12
N LEU A 207 -31.10 -34.74 2.62
CA LEU A 207 -31.38 -33.31 2.63
C LEU A 207 -30.39 -32.55 3.53
N CYS A 208 -30.17 -33.02 4.76
CA CYS A 208 -29.25 -32.36 5.70
C CYS A 208 -27.81 -32.40 5.19
N ASP A 209 -27.34 -33.55 4.70
CA ASP A 209 -26.00 -33.71 4.14
C ASP A 209 -25.79 -32.76 2.94
N TRP A 210 -26.80 -32.62 2.07
CA TRP A 210 -26.75 -31.71 0.93
C TRP A 210 -26.75 -30.22 1.35
N VAL A 211 -27.62 -29.84 2.31
CA VAL A 211 -27.66 -28.47 2.84
C VAL A 211 -26.35 -28.11 3.51
N ASN A 212 -25.83 -29.00 4.37
CA ASN A 212 -24.58 -28.78 5.09
C ASN A 212 -23.39 -28.59 4.14
N ARG A 213 -23.40 -29.26 2.99
CA ARG A 213 -22.37 -29.18 1.96
C ARG A 213 -22.43 -27.91 1.09
N TYR A 214 -23.62 -27.52 0.62
CA TYR A 214 -23.77 -26.43 -0.38
C TYR A 214 -24.30 -25.11 0.19
N TYR A 215 -24.87 -25.14 1.39
CA TYR A 215 -25.36 -23.98 2.13
C TYR A 215 -24.82 -24.00 3.58
N PRO A 216 -23.48 -23.96 3.77
CA PRO A 216 -22.89 -24.11 5.10
C PRO A 216 -23.31 -23.02 6.09
N LEU A 217 -23.73 -21.85 5.59
CA LEU A 217 -24.25 -20.74 6.39
C LEU A 217 -25.70 -20.94 6.88
N ALA A 218 -26.34 -22.09 6.58
CA ALA A 218 -27.63 -22.43 7.17
C ALA A 218 -27.52 -22.71 8.67
N ASP A 219 -26.33 -23.08 9.17
CA ASP A 219 -26.03 -23.26 10.58
C ASP A 219 -24.64 -22.70 10.90
N GLU A 220 -24.56 -21.37 11.00
CA GLU A 220 -23.32 -20.64 11.25
C GLU A 220 -22.69 -21.01 12.61
N GLU A 221 -23.50 -21.38 13.61
CA GLU A 221 -23.03 -21.77 14.96
C GLU A 221 -22.28 -23.10 14.97
N GLN A 222 -22.75 -24.08 14.18
CA GLN A 222 -22.10 -25.39 14.07
C GLN A 222 -20.78 -25.32 13.28
N ARG A 223 -20.64 -24.33 12.38
CA ARG A 223 -19.44 -24.16 11.55
C ARG A 223 -18.33 -23.45 12.32
N LYS A 224 -17.38 -24.25 12.83
CA LYS A 224 -16.19 -23.73 13.52
C LYS A 224 -15.05 -23.39 12.58
N ILE A 225 -15.02 -23.96 11.38
CA ILE A 225 -13.95 -23.72 10.39
C ILE A 225 -14.56 -23.26 9.07
N PHE A 226 -14.12 -22.14 8.54
CA PHE A 226 -14.47 -21.67 7.19
C PHE A 226 -13.27 -21.73 6.25
N LEU A 227 -13.42 -22.43 5.13
CA LEU A 227 -12.42 -22.48 4.06
C LEU A 227 -12.86 -21.59 2.92
N LEU A 228 -12.00 -20.65 2.52
CA LEU A 228 -12.32 -19.70 1.46
C LEU A 228 -11.08 -19.14 0.80
N THR A 229 -11.25 -18.60 -0.41
CA THR A 229 -10.14 -17.92 -1.09
C THR A 229 -9.97 -16.49 -0.61
N THR A 230 -8.78 -15.92 -0.78
CA THR A 230 -8.51 -14.50 -0.51
C THR A 230 -9.55 -13.59 -1.17
N ASN A 231 -9.81 -13.78 -2.47
CA ASN A 231 -10.84 -13.00 -3.19
C ASN A 231 -12.25 -13.11 -2.57
N LYS A 232 -12.60 -14.26 -1.99
CA LYS A 232 -13.88 -14.42 -1.30
C LYS A 232 -13.90 -13.69 0.04
N PHE A 233 -12.78 -13.75 0.78
CA PHE A 233 -12.64 -13.12 2.09
C PHE A 233 -12.68 -11.58 2.02
N ILE A 234 -12.03 -11.00 1.03
CA ILE A 234 -11.94 -9.53 0.88
C ILE A 234 -13.23 -8.90 0.31
N THR A 235 -14.14 -9.71 -0.23
CA THR A 235 -15.37 -9.24 -0.88
C THR A 235 -16.61 -9.34 0.04
N SER A 236 -17.38 -10.43 -0.05
CA SER A 236 -18.60 -10.63 0.73
C SER A 236 -19.13 -12.06 0.66
N TYR A 237 -20.04 -12.38 1.58
CA TYR A 237 -20.87 -13.58 1.54
C TYR A 237 -22.35 -13.21 1.71
N THR A 238 -23.26 -14.07 1.28
CA THR A 238 -24.70 -13.87 1.48
C THR A 238 -25.17 -14.77 2.62
N PRO A 239 -25.67 -14.22 3.74
CA PRO A 239 -26.21 -15.03 4.83
C PRO A 239 -27.37 -15.92 4.34
N PHE A 240 -27.52 -17.10 4.93
CA PHE A 240 -28.57 -18.02 4.51
C PHE A 240 -29.98 -17.46 4.74
N TYR A 241 -30.19 -16.77 5.86
CA TYR A 241 -31.46 -16.15 6.22
C TYR A 241 -31.60 -14.68 5.79
N GLY A 242 -30.66 -14.14 4.99
CA GLY A 242 -30.62 -12.72 4.58
C GLY A 242 -30.54 -12.51 3.07
N HIS A 243 -31.08 -11.43 2.51
CA HIS A 243 -31.21 -11.24 1.05
C HIS A 243 -30.05 -10.48 0.36
N ARG A 244 -29.09 -9.94 1.12
CA ARG A 244 -27.96 -9.16 0.60
C ARG A 244 -26.62 -9.75 1.04
N GLY A 245 -25.61 -9.57 0.19
CA GLY A 245 -24.24 -9.88 0.55
C GLY A 245 -23.71 -8.90 1.60
N ILE A 246 -22.95 -9.42 2.56
CA ILE A 246 -22.33 -8.67 3.65
C ILE A 246 -20.80 -8.86 3.53
N PRO A 247 -19.99 -7.79 3.56
CA PRO A 247 -18.54 -7.90 3.65
C PRO A 247 -18.11 -8.68 4.89
N PHE A 248 -17.06 -9.51 4.79
CA PHE A 248 -16.59 -10.27 5.96
C PHE A 248 -16.17 -9.36 7.10
N ILE A 249 -15.49 -8.25 6.82
CA ILE A 249 -15.03 -7.33 7.86
C ILE A 249 -16.16 -6.76 8.72
N THR A 250 -17.37 -6.62 8.17
CA THR A 250 -18.53 -6.12 8.91
C THR A 250 -19.34 -7.25 9.53
N SER A 251 -19.04 -8.50 9.18
CA SER A 251 -19.71 -9.68 9.73
C SER A 251 -19.47 -9.86 11.22
N HIS A 252 -20.45 -10.47 11.88
CA HIS A 252 -20.35 -10.95 13.25
C HIS A 252 -19.54 -12.24 13.34
N LEU A 253 -19.40 -13.00 12.24
CA LEU A 253 -18.63 -14.25 12.20
C LEU A 253 -17.13 -14.03 12.47
N LEU A 254 -16.63 -12.81 12.25
CA LEU A 254 -15.26 -12.43 12.56
C LEU A 254 -15.05 -12.07 14.04
N ASN A 255 -16.11 -11.83 14.83
CA ASN A 255 -15.95 -11.37 16.21
C ASN A 255 -15.29 -12.46 17.04
N ASP A 256 -14.12 -12.13 17.59
CA ASP A 256 -13.24 -13.04 18.32
C ASP A 256 -12.83 -14.29 17.52
N ALA A 257 -12.80 -14.21 16.19
CA ALA A 257 -12.35 -15.30 15.34
C ALA A 257 -10.81 -15.41 15.29
N LEU A 258 -10.31 -16.55 14.79
CA LEU A 258 -8.94 -16.72 14.32
C LEU A 258 -8.94 -16.69 12.79
N VAL A 259 -8.06 -15.90 12.17
CA VAL A 259 -7.90 -15.86 10.71
C VAL A 259 -6.50 -16.34 10.36
N ILE A 260 -6.42 -17.51 9.73
CA ILE A 260 -5.18 -18.07 9.20
C ILE A 260 -5.05 -17.65 7.74
N LEU A 261 -4.03 -16.85 7.43
CA LEU A 261 -3.68 -16.43 6.08
C LEU A 261 -2.49 -17.26 5.59
N ASP A 262 -2.77 -18.27 4.76
CA ASP A 262 -1.76 -19.10 4.11
C ASP A 262 -1.21 -18.37 2.87
N GLU A 263 0.12 -18.31 2.77
CA GLU A 263 0.85 -17.44 1.83
C GLU A 263 0.43 -15.96 2.00
N ILE A 264 0.49 -15.46 3.25
CA ILE A 264 0.02 -14.11 3.63
C ILE A 264 0.53 -13.00 2.70
N ASP A 265 1.77 -13.08 2.26
CA ASP A 265 2.39 -12.09 1.40
C ASP A 265 1.75 -12.03 0.00
N ALA A 266 1.23 -13.14 -0.52
CA ALA A 266 0.44 -13.15 -1.75
C ALA A 266 -0.93 -12.47 -1.59
N THR A 267 -1.49 -12.48 -0.38
CA THR A 267 -2.79 -11.86 -0.10
C THR A 267 -2.77 -10.34 -0.24
N LYS A 268 -1.62 -9.68 0.01
CA LYS A 268 -1.43 -8.24 -0.25
C LYS A 268 -1.69 -7.90 -1.72
N VAL A 269 -1.12 -8.68 -2.64
CA VAL A 269 -1.24 -8.41 -4.08
C VAL A 269 -2.70 -8.51 -4.52
N LYS A 270 -3.44 -9.51 -4.04
CA LYS A 270 -4.87 -9.68 -4.31
C LYS A 270 -5.72 -8.54 -3.78
N LEU A 271 -5.43 -8.08 -2.55
CA LEU A 271 -6.09 -6.92 -1.95
C LEU A 271 -5.84 -5.65 -2.75
N LEU A 272 -4.59 -5.41 -3.13
CA LEU A 272 -4.21 -4.24 -3.92
C LEU A 272 -4.91 -4.23 -5.28
N ASP A 273 -4.85 -5.34 -6.01
CA ASP A 273 -5.50 -5.46 -7.32
C ASP A 273 -7.04 -5.28 -7.20
N TYR A 274 -7.65 -5.81 -6.14
CA TYR A 274 -9.08 -5.63 -5.86
C TYR A 274 -9.44 -4.16 -5.61
N GLU A 275 -8.66 -3.46 -4.80
CA GLU A 275 -8.94 -2.05 -4.47
C GLU A 275 -8.65 -1.10 -5.64
N ILE A 276 -7.65 -1.40 -6.48
CA ILE A 276 -7.43 -0.69 -7.73
C ILE A 276 -8.60 -0.90 -8.71
N ALA A 277 -9.07 -2.14 -8.86
CA ALA A 277 -10.21 -2.44 -9.70
C ALA A 277 -11.50 -1.74 -9.21
N ASN A 278 -11.72 -1.67 -7.89
CA ASN A 278 -12.83 -0.88 -7.34
C ASN A 278 -12.66 0.60 -7.65
N THR A 279 -11.45 1.16 -7.44
CA THR A 279 -11.15 2.58 -7.68
C THR A 279 -11.47 3.00 -9.12
N ILE A 280 -11.15 2.16 -10.11
CA ILE A 280 -11.41 2.47 -11.52
C ILE A 280 -12.89 2.37 -11.89
N ASN A 281 -13.63 1.46 -11.24
CA ASN A 281 -15.06 1.28 -11.50
C ASN A 281 -15.92 2.33 -10.81
N ASP A 282 -15.48 2.84 -9.65
CA ASP A 282 -16.18 3.85 -8.85
C ASP A 282 -15.84 5.26 -9.37
N LYS A 283 -16.39 5.63 -10.53
CA LYS A 283 -16.23 6.96 -11.14
C LYS A 283 -17.42 7.86 -10.83
N GLU A 284 -17.15 8.96 -10.13
CA GLU A 284 -18.18 9.89 -9.69
C GLU A 284 -18.08 11.21 -10.47
N ASN A 285 -19.10 11.59 -11.26
CA ASN A 285 -19.12 12.95 -11.82
C ASN A 285 -19.34 13.97 -10.68
N ILE A 286 -18.25 14.55 -10.18
CA ILE A 286 -18.28 15.33 -8.93
C ILE A 286 -19.08 16.62 -9.06
N LEU A 287 -19.08 17.26 -10.24
CA LEU A 287 -19.82 18.50 -10.46
C LEU A 287 -21.33 18.22 -10.52
N ALA A 288 -21.73 17.17 -11.23
CA ALA A 288 -23.12 16.75 -11.29
C ALA A 288 -23.63 16.26 -9.92
N LEU A 289 -22.79 15.56 -9.16
CA LEU A 289 -23.13 15.12 -7.82
C LEU A 289 -23.25 16.30 -6.85
N PHE A 290 -22.33 17.26 -6.91
CA PHE A 290 -22.38 18.49 -6.13
C PHE A 290 -23.69 19.25 -6.38
N ALA A 291 -24.05 19.49 -7.64
CA ALA A 291 -25.30 20.18 -8.00
C ALA A 291 -26.54 19.45 -7.44
N ALA A 292 -26.55 18.11 -7.47
CA ALA A 292 -27.63 17.31 -6.89
C ALA A 292 -27.67 17.44 -5.35
N ILE A 293 -26.51 17.47 -4.69
CA ILE A 293 -26.40 17.69 -3.24
C ILE A 293 -26.89 19.09 -2.86
N GLU A 294 -26.42 20.13 -3.56
CA GLU A 294 -26.80 21.52 -3.35
C GLU A 294 -28.33 21.68 -3.43
N ALA A 295 -28.95 21.14 -4.49
CA ALA A 295 -30.40 21.13 -4.65
C ALA A 295 -31.12 20.37 -3.53
N GLY A 296 -30.61 19.20 -3.15
CA GLY A 296 -31.18 18.37 -2.09
C GLY A 296 -31.10 19.02 -0.71
N VAL A 297 -29.98 19.66 -0.39
CA VAL A 297 -29.75 20.38 0.87
C VAL A 297 -30.59 21.65 0.95
N ALA A 298 -30.71 22.41 -0.16
CA ALA A 298 -31.62 23.56 -0.24
C ALA A 298 -33.09 23.15 -0.03
N ARG A 299 -33.48 21.97 -0.51
CA ARG A 299 -34.83 21.41 -0.26
C ARG A 299 -35.06 21.11 1.22
N LEU A 300 -34.07 20.56 1.93
CA LEU A 300 -34.17 20.28 3.37
C LEU A 300 -34.36 21.54 4.22
N GLN A 301 -33.85 22.69 3.78
CA GLN A 301 -34.07 23.95 4.49
C GLN A 301 -35.53 24.44 4.39
N ARG A 302 -36.21 24.16 3.28
CA ARG A 302 -37.60 24.57 3.06
C ARG A 302 -38.58 23.66 3.79
N GLU A 303 -38.39 22.35 3.69
CA GLU A 303 -39.28 21.36 4.28
C GLU A 303 -38.48 20.10 4.69
N VAL A 304 -38.50 19.77 5.98
CA VAL A 304 -37.88 18.54 6.49
C VAL A 304 -38.94 17.45 6.56
N PRO A 305 -38.83 16.36 5.78
CA PRO A 305 -39.78 15.26 5.85
C PRO A 305 -39.87 14.68 7.27
N LYS A 306 -41.08 14.35 7.71
CA LYS A 306 -41.36 13.83 9.06
C LYS A 306 -40.42 12.67 9.49
N PRO A 307 -40.07 11.68 8.63
CA PRO A 307 -39.10 10.63 8.99
C PRO A 307 -37.69 11.16 9.25
N LEU A 308 -37.25 12.20 8.53
CA LEU A 308 -35.92 12.81 8.69
C LEU A 308 -35.84 13.77 9.88
N SER A 309 -36.98 14.38 10.24
CA SER A 309 -37.09 15.29 11.39
C SER A 309 -36.62 14.64 12.70
N LEU A 310 -36.82 13.32 12.82
CA LEU A 310 -36.41 12.49 13.94
C LEU A 310 -34.87 12.38 14.07
N ALA A 311 -34.16 12.20 12.95
CA ALA A 311 -32.70 12.12 12.92
C ALA A 311 -32.02 13.51 13.13
N LEU A 312 -32.73 14.59 12.76
CA LEU A 312 -32.29 15.99 12.86
C LEU A 312 -32.71 16.71 14.15
N LYS A 313 -33.28 16.00 15.14
CA LYS A 313 -33.82 16.61 16.38
C LYS A 313 -32.80 17.41 17.19
N SER A 314 -31.53 17.01 17.22
CA SER A 314 -30.53 17.66 18.08
C SER A 314 -30.08 19.02 17.52
N PRO A 315 -29.90 20.07 18.35
CA PRO A 315 -29.36 21.36 17.93
C PRO A 315 -28.01 21.23 17.19
N LYS A 316 -27.17 20.29 17.62
CA LYS A 316 -25.88 19.97 16.98
C LYS A 316 -26.05 19.50 15.54
N THR A 317 -27.02 18.63 15.26
CA THR A 317 -27.28 18.14 13.89
C THR A 317 -27.83 19.25 12.99
N LYS A 318 -28.71 20.12 13.51
CA LYS A 318 -29.25 21.27 12.77
C LYS A 318 -28.16 22.27 12.39
N ARG A 319 -27.28 22.63 13.33
CA ARG A 319 -26.11 23.49 13.05
C ARG A 319 -25.20 22.86 11.99
N LYS A 320 -24.95 21.55 12.06
CA LYS A 320 -24.13 20.85 11.05
C LYS A 320 -24.79 20.84 9.67
N LEU A 321 -26.11 20.72 9.58
CA LEU A 321 -26.84 20.85 8.30
C LEU A 321 -26.72 22.28 7.75
N GLN A 322 -26.91 23.30 8.60
CA GLN A 322 -26.77 24.69 8.18
C GLN A 322 -25.35 24.98 7.67
N ALA A 323 -24.31 24.51 8.39
CA ALA A 323 -22.92 24.65 7.95
C ALA A 323 -22.67 23.99 6.58
N LEU A 324 -23.27 22.84 6.28
CA LEU A 324 -23.19 22.22 4.96
C LEU A 324 -23.91 23.05 3.88
N VAL A 325 -25.00 23.73 4.22
CA VAL A 325 -25.67 24.62 3.25
C VAL A 325 -24.80 25.84 2.97
N ASP A 326 -24.28 26.46 4.01
CA ASP A 326 -23.45 27.66 3.90
C ASP A 326 -22.18 27.34 3.08
N GLU A 327 -21.56 26.19 3.34
CA GLU A 327 -20.41 25.69 2.57
C GLU A 327 -20.78 25.40 1.11
N ALA A 328 -21.93 24.76 0.83
CA ALA A 328 -22.37 24.52 -0.54
C ALA A 328 -22.55 25.83 -1.32
N ASN A 329 -23.21 26.83 -0.72
CA ASN A 329 -23.41 28.14 -1.33
C ASN A 329 -22.08 28.86 -1.57
N GLU A 330 -21.16 28.81 -0.59
CA GLU A 330 -19.81 29.37 -0.72
C GLU A 330 -19.05 28.73 -1.87
N LEU A 331 -19.00 27.40 -1.96
CA LEU A 331 -18.31 26.69 -3.04
C LEU A 331 -18.93 27.01 -4.40
N SER A 332 -20.27 27.03 -4.48
CA SER A 332 -21.03 27.34 -5.69
C SER A 332 -20.72 28.75 -6.21
N LEU A 333 -20.63 29.73 -5.31
CA LEU A 333 -20.25 31.10 -5.65
C LEU A 333 -18.76 31.21 -5.98
N THR A 334 -17.86 30.77 -5.10
CA THR A 334 -16.40 30.90 -5.24
C THR A 334 -15.91 30.29 -6.56
N TYR A 335 -16.44 29.13 -6.94
CA TYR A 335 -16.00 28.39 -8.13
C TYR A 335 -16.98 28.47 -9.32
N ARG A 336 -18.06 29.24 -9.18
CA ARG A 336 -19.11 29.41 -10.22
C ARG A 336 -19.70 28.08 -10.70
N LEU A 337 -19.95 27.15 -9.76
CA LEU A 337 -20.39 25.76 -10.04
C LEU A 337 -21.76 25.66 -10.72
N TYR A 338 -22.54 26.74 -10.68
CA TYR A 338 -23.82 26.88 -11.38
C TYR A 338 -23.69 27.12 -12.89
N PHE A 339 -22.48 27.41 -13.41
CA PHE A 339 -22.20 27.48 -14.84
C PHE A 339 -21.63 26.16 -15.39
N PRO A 340 -21.86 25.85 -16.68
CA PRO A 340 -21.19 24.73 -17.34
C PRO A 340 -19.68 24.88 -17.28
N HIS A 341 -19.00 23.78 -16.95
CA HIS A 341 -17.54 23.71 -16.93
C HIS A 341 -17.06 22.96 -18.16
N LYS A 342 -16.19 23.58 -18.97
CA LYS A 342 -15.79 23.04 -20.27
C LYS A 342 -14.31 23.18 -20.54
N SER A 343 -13.68 22.08 -20.96
CA SER A 343 -12.32 22.06 -21.50
C SER A 343 -12.23 22.85 -22.81
N SER A 344 -11.19 23.68 -22.96
CA SER A 344 -10.92 24.44 -24.19
C SER A 344 -10.20 23.62 -25.27
N LEU A 345 -9.97 22.32 -25.05
CA LEU A 345 -9.17 21.47 -25.94
C LEU A 345 -10.03 20.77 -27.00
N GLN A 346 -9.62 20.84 -28.27
CA GLN A 346 -10.21 20.06 -29.37
C GLN A 346 -9.60 18.65 -29.54
N THR A 347 -8.49 18.32 -28.85
CA THR A 347 -7.62 17.19 -29.27
C THR A 347 -7.22 16.15 -28.21
N PHE A 348 -7.78 16.13 -26.99
CA PHE A 348 -7.41 15.08 -26.03
C PHE A 348 -8.59 14.58 -25.20
N GLU A 349 -9.17 13.47 -25.63
CA GLU A 349 -10.06 12.66 -24.82
C GLU A 349 -9.26 11.97 -23.69
N ASN A 350 -9.75 12.00 -22.45
CA ASN A 350 -9.30 11.16 -21.32
C ASN A 350 -8.09 11.62 -20.47
N ASN A 351 -7.79 12.91 -20.39
CA ASN A 351 -6.83 13.42 -19.39
C ASN A 351 -7.21 13.03 -17.95
N PHE A 352 -6.22 12.93 -17.07
CA PHE A 352 -6.44 12.71 -15.65
C PHE A 352 -5.43 13.45 -14.77
N ILE A 353 -5.77 13.63 -13.50
CA ILE A 353 -4.92 14.21 -12.47
C ILE A 353 -4.76 13.21 -11.33
N PHE A 354 -3.52 12.86 -11.03
CA PHE A 354 -3.14 12.31 -9.74
C PHE A 354 -3.08 13.42 -8.71
N HIS A 355 -3.88 13.30 -7.66
CA HIS A 355 -3.82 14.14 -6.48
C HIS A 355 -3.18 13.33 -5.35
N PHE A 356 -1.85 13.38 -5.31
CA PHE A 356 -1.05 12.80 -4.24
C PHE A 356 -1.10 13.70 -3.00
N PRO A 357 -0.69 13.21 -1.81
CA PRO A 357 -0.73 14.02 -0.59
C PRO A 357 0.05 15.34 -0.68
N TYR A 358 1.11 15.40 -1.50
CA TYR A 358 2.03 16.55 -1.58
C TYR A 358 2.18 17.18 -2.96
N ILE A 359 1.97 16.39 -4.02
CA ILE A 359 2.09 16.87 -5.39
C ILE A 359 0.80 16.60 -6.15
N ARG A 360 0.52 17.45 -7.12
CA ARG A 360 -0.59 17.26 -8.05
C ARG A 360 0.02 17.09 -9.42
N MET A 361 -0.45 16.10 -10.16
CA MET A 361 0.10 15.80 -11.46
C MET A 361 -0.98 15.55 -12.48
N ALA A 362 -0.98 16.34 -13.55
CA ALA A 362 -1.78 16.05 -14.73
C ALA A 362 -1.03 15.09 -15.68
N SER A 363 -1.77 14.18 -16.30
CA SER A 363 -1.27 13.29 -17.37
C SER A 363 -0.64 14.07 -18.53
N SER A 364 -1.12 15.28 -18.80
CA SER A 364 -0.58 16.17 -19.83
C SER A 364 0.77 16.81 -19.48
N GLY A 365 1.22 16.74 -18.23
CA GLY A 365 2.41 17.44 -17.74
C GLY A 365 2.30 18.97 -17.71
N LEU A 366 1.09 19.50 -17.90
CA LEU A 366 0.79 20.93 -17.90
C LEU A 366 -0.04 21.28 -16.66
N GLU A 367 0.12 22.49 -16.15
CA GLU A 367 -0.75 23.04 -15.12
C GLU A 367 -2.14 23.39 -15.69
N TRP A 368 -3.15 23.31 -14.85
CA TRP A 368 -4.54 23.59 -15.19
C TRP A 368 -5.10 24.73 -14.34
N TRP A 369 -5.83 25.62 -14.98
CA TRP A 369 -6.52 26.76 -14.40
C TRP A 369 -7.99 26.79 -14.84
N THR A 370 -8.76 27.61 -14.14
CA THR A 370 -10.19 27.81 -14.41
C THR A 370 -10.46 29.28 -14.56
N GLN A 371 -11.18 29.69 -15.61
CA GLN A 371 -11.59 31.08 -15.77
C GLN A 371 -13.03 31.19 -16.22
N LEU A 372 -13.71 32.22 -15.77
CA LEU A 372 -15.05 32.55 -16.24
C LEU A 372 -14.97 33.27 -17.59
N GLU A 373 -15.62 32.70 -18.60
CA GLU A 373 -15.88 33.35 -19.88
C GLU A 373 -17.29 33.98 -19.82
N GLU A 374 -17.34 35.23 -19.33
CA GLU A 374 -18.59 35.95 -19.09
C GLU A 374 -19.56 35.97 -20.30
N PRO A 375 -19.11 36.20 -21.56
CA PRO A 375 -20.03 36.22 -22.71
C PRO A 375 -20.73 34.88 -22.96
N LEU A 376 -20.11 33.76 -22.56
CA LEU A 376 -20.62 32.41 -22.78
C LEU A 376 -21.22 31.80 -21.50
N ALA A 377 -21.21 32.52 -20.37
CA ALA A 377 -21.66 32.01 -19.08
C ALA A 377 -21.07 30.61 -18.78
N THR A 378 -19.79 30.41 -19.09
CA THR A 378 -19.11 29.11 -19.05
C THR A 378 -17.78 29.25 -18.31
N VAL A 379 -17.46 28.28 -17.45
CA VAL A 379 -16.13 28.17 -16.83
C VAL A 379 -15.23 27.33 -17.73
N LYS A 380 -14.13 27.90 -18.22
CA LYS A 380 -13.17 27.22 -19.09
C LYS A 380 -12.05 26.58 -18.27
N PHE A 381 -11.73 25.32 -18.58
CA PHE A 381 -10.47 24.72 -18.16
C PHE A 381 -9.37 25.08 -19.15
N ILE A 382 -8.31 25.69 -18.65
CA ILE A 382 -7.20 26.23 -19.43
C ILE A 382 -5.93 25.54 -18.96
N ASN A 383 -5.14 25.01 -19.89
CA ASN A 383 -3.81 24.45 -19.62
C ASN A 383 -2.70 25.10 -20.46
N ASN A 384 -3.01 26.24 -21.09
CA ASN A 384 -2.08 27.05 -21.86
C ASN A 384 -1.75 28.33 -21.11
N LYS A 385 -0.48 28.49 -20.69
CA LYS A 385 -0.01 29.66 -19.95
C LYS A 385 -0.25 30.99 -20.68
N LYS A 386 -0.33 31.01 -22.02
CA LYS A 386 -0.65 32.24 -22.79
C LYS A 386 -2.11 32.66 -22.69
N ALA A 387 -3.02 31.71 -22.48
CA ALA A 387 -4.45 31.97 -22.27
C ALA A 387 -4.80 32.13 -20.79
N TYR A 388 -3.81 32.00 -19.89
CA TYR A 388 -4.00 32.17 -18.46
C TYR A 388 -4.03 33.65 -18.07
N ASN A 389 -5.09 34.07 -17.39
CA ASN A 389 -5.26 35.37 -16.76
C ASN A 389 -5.40 35.15 -15.24
N PRO A 390 -4.40 35.54 -14.44
CA PRO A 390 -4.42 35.38 -12.98
C PRO A 390 -5.61 36.05 -12.30
N ASP A 391 -6.05 37.21 -12.78
CA ASP A 391 -7.13 38.00 -12.15
C ASP A 391 -8.51 37.34 -12.30
N LYS A 392 -8.63 36.37 -13.21
CA LYS A 392 -9.87 35.64 -13.49
C LYS A 392 -9.82 34.18 -13.01
N ASP A 393 -8.75 33.78 -12.32
CA ASP A 393 -8.57 32.40 -11.90
C ASP A 393 -9.56 32.00 -10.81
N LEU A 394 -10.26 30.89 -11.03
CA LEU A 394 -11.15 30.25 -10.06
C LEU A 394 -10.45 29.08 -9.32
N HIS A 395 -9.12 29.01 -9.37
CA HIS A 395 -8.31 28.09 -8.57
C HIS A 395 -8.68 26.60 -8.74
N PHE A 396 -8.62 26.11 -9.98
CA PHE A 396 -9.02 24.76 -10.41
C PHE A 396 -8.69 23.62 -9.42
N TYR A 397 -7.44 23.48 -8.98
CA TYR A 397 -7.07 22.38 -8.07
C TYR A 397 -7.67 22.52 -6.67
N GLN A 398 -7.91 23.75 -6.20
CA GLN A 398 -8.58 24.01 -4.94
C GLN A 398 -10.07 23.67 -5.04
N MET A 399 -10.71 24.02 -6.17
CA MET A 399 -12.08 23.61 -6.48
C MET A 399 -12.23 22.09 -6.39
N LEU A 400 -11.39 21.32 -7.10
CA LEU A 400 -11.44 19.85 -7.08
C LEU A 400 -11.36 19.29 -5.65
N ALA A 401 -10.39 19.77 -4.86
CA ALA A 401 -10.16 19.31 -3.50
C ALA A 401 -11.33 19.66 -2.56
N ARG A 402 -11.80 20.92 -2.58
CA ARG A 402 -12.87 21.38 -1.68
C ARG A 402 -14.23 20.78 -2.03
N VAL A 403 -14.59 20.71 -3.30
CA VAL A 403 -15.83 20.03 -3.74
C VAL A 403 -15.82 18.56 -3.34
N SER A 404 -14.69 17.87 -3.53
CA SER A 404 -14.54 16.47 -3.12
C SER A 404 -14.64 16.27 -1.60
N MET A 405 -14.12 17.21 -0.81
CA MET A 405 -14.18 17.18 0.65
C MET A 405 -15.58 17.45 1.17
N PHE A 406 -16.28 18.41 0.57
CA PHE A 406 -17.68 18.71 0.88
C PHE A 406 -18.59 17.50 0.63
N ILE A 407 -18.45 16.82 -0.52
CA ILE A 407 -19.20 15.60 -0.83
C ILE A 407 -18.97 14.53 0.24
N ASP A 408 -17.72 14.34 0.65
CA ASP A 408 -17.34 13.39 1.70
C ASP A 408 -18.02 13.71 3.04
N ASP A 409 -18.02 14.98 3.44
CA ASP A 409 -18.61 15.45 4.70
C ASP A 409 -20.14 15.35 4.69
N PHE A 410 -20.75 15.64 3.54
CA PHE A 410 -22.17 15.41 3.31
C PHE A 410 -22.53 13.92 3.44
N VAL A 411 -21.81 13.01 2.78
CA VAL A 411 -22.04 11.55 2.90
C VAL A 411 -21.89 11.09 4.35
N ALA A 412 -20.87 11.59 5.07
CA ALA A 412 -20.68 11.29 6.48
C ALA A 412 -21.85 11.76 7.35
N PHE A 413 -22.38 12.95 7.04
CA PHE A 413 -23.55 13.51 7.70
C PHE A 413 -24.80 12.66 7.46
N ILE A 414 -25.10 12.32 6.20
CA ILE A 414 -26.27 11.49 5.86
C ILE A 414 -26.16 10.12 6.52
N ARG A 415 -24.98 9.49 6.57
CA ARG A 415 -24.82 8.19 7.22
C ARG A 415 -25.10 8.24 8.73
N ARG A 416 -24.71 9.31 9.42
CA ARG A 416 -25.09 9.52 10.83
C ARG A 416 -26.59 9.70 11.00
N CYS A 417 -27.24 10.42 10.09
CA CYS A 417 -28.70 10.55 10.07
C CYS A 417 -29.38 9.18 9.80
N ALA A 418 -28.84 8.39 8.87
CA ALA A 418 -29.32 7.05 8.52
C ALA A 418 -29.22 6.08 9.70
N HIS A 419 -28.12 6.12 10.45
CA HIS A 419 -27.96 5.30 11.65
C HIS A 419 -29.07 5.58 12.67
N ARG A 420 -29.27 6.87 13.00
CA ARG A 420 -30.33 7.28 13.93
C ARG A 420 -31.73 6.95 13.41
N PHE A 421 -31.95 7.15 12.11
CA PHE A 421 -33.22 6.81 11.48
C PHE A 421 -33.49 5.30 11.56
N ALA A 422 -32.49 4.48 11.25
CA ALA A 422 -32.57 3.03 11.41
C ALA A 422 -32.81 2.62 12.87
N ASP A 423 -32.10 3.21 13.85
CA ASP A 423 -32.29 2.90 15.26
C ASP A 423 -33.72 3.19 15.72
N LEU A 424 -34.28 4.35 15.35
CA LEU A 424 -35.64 4.75 15.72
C LEU A 424 -36.69 3.88 15.04
N GLU A 425 -36.57 3.66 13.73
CA GLU A 425 -37.44 2.75 12.98
C GLU A 425 -37.40 1.32 13.51
N ASN A 426 -36.21 0.88 13.95
CA ASN A 426 -36.04 -0.47 14.50
C ASN A 426 -36.45 -0.58 15.96
N ALA A 427 -36.54 0.53 16.71
CA ALA A 427 -37.03 0.55 18.08
C ALA A 427 -38.54 0.30 18.17
N ASP A 428 -39.30 0.86 17.22
CA ASP A 428 -40.76 0.70 17.14
C ASP A 428 -41.17 -0.56 16.34
N ARG A 429 -40.22 -1.20 15.66
CA ARG A 429 -40.46 -2.47 14.98
C ARG A 429 -40.53 -3.60 16.00
N ASN A 430 -41.58 -4.39 15.89
CA ASN A 430 -41.65 -5.68 16.56
C ASN A 430 -40.37 -6.49 16.25
N LEU A 431 -39.88 -7.27 17.22
CA LEU A 431 -38.67 -8.11 17.09
C LEU A 431 -38.63 -9.00 15.82
N LEU A 432 -39.79 -9.20 15.18
CA LEU A 432 -40.03 -10.08 14.04
C LEU A 432 -40.09 -9.35 12.68
N ALA A 433 -40.09 -8.01 12.63
CA ALA A 433 -40.05 -7.26 11.36
C ALA A 433 -38.60 -7.10 10.88
N PRO A 434 -38.31 -7.21 9.57
CA PRO A 434 -36.96 -6.99 9.05
C PRO A 434 -36.45 -5.62 9.49
N LYS A 435 -35.34 -5.62 10.25
CA LYS A 435 -34.70 -4.38 10.66
C LYS A 435 -34.33 -3.57 9.42
N LEU A 436 -34.63 -2.28 9.44
CA LEU A 436 -34.12 -1.34 8.46
C LEU A 436 -32.60 -1.32 8.59
N SER A 437 -31.91 -1.81 7.55
CA SER A 437 -30.45 -1.74 7.50
C SER A 437 -29.98 -0.31 7.33
N LEU A 438 -28.76 -0.02 7.77
CA LEU A 438 -28.13 1.29 7.62
C LEU A 438 -28.15 1.78 6.17
N ASP A 439 -27.87 0.88 5.22
CA ASP A 439 -27.87 1.22 3.79
C ASP A 439 -29.28 1.55 3.31
N ASN A 440 -30.30 0.78 3.68
CA ASN A 440 -31.69 1.07 3.30
C ASN A 440 -32.19 2.37 3.93
N ALA A 441 -31.77 2.67 5.16
CA ALA A 441 -32.00 3.96 5.78
C ALA A 441 -31.33 5.08 4.95
N ALA A 442 -30.07 4.91 4.54
CA ALA A 442 -29.37 5.89 3.70
C ALA A 442 -30.05 6.07 2.33
N TYR A 443 -30.42 4.99 1.63
CA TYR A 443 -31.21 5.05 0.39
C TYR A 443 -32.51 5.81 0.57
N SER A 444 -33.22 5.58 1.67
CA SER A 444 -34.48 6.29 1.98
C SER A 444 -34.24 7.79 2.13
N ILE A 445 -33.16 8.17 2.82
CA ILE A 445 -32.78 9.58 2.98
C ILE A 445 -32.38 10.20 1.64
N TYR A 446 -31.51 9.56 0.87
CA TYR A 446 -31.11 10.08 -0.45
C TYR A 446 -32.29 10.19 -1.42
N SER A 447 -33.23 9.23 -1.39
CA SER A 447 -34.45 9.32 -2.19
C SER A 447 -35.30 10.54 -1.83
N LEU A 448 -35.36 10.93 -0.55
CA LEU A 448 -36.07 12.14 -0.12
C LEU A 448 -35.38 13.43 -0.61
N LEU A 449 -34.06 13.39 -0.76
CA LEU A 449 -33.26 14.51 -1.26
C LEU A 449 -33.33 14.68 -2.78
N GLY A 450 -33.97 13.74 -3.49
CA GLY A 450 -34.16 13.81 -4.94
C GLY A 450 -33.03 13.18 -5.76
N PHE A 451 -32.12 12.44 -5.13
CA PHE A 451 -31.09 11.68 -5.86
C PHE A 451 -31.73 10.57 -6.69
N ASN A 452 -31.25 10.35 -7.92
CA ASN A 452 -31.67 9.22 -8.75
C ASN A 452 -31.04 7.90 -8.26
N HIS A 453 -31.53 6.75 -8.75
CA HIS A 453 -31.07 5.43 -8.27
C HIS A 453 -29.55 5.21 -8.45
N GLU A 454 -28.95 5.73 -9.52
CA GLU A 454 -27.50 5.62 -9.74
C GLU A 454 -26.71 6.45 -8.71
N GLN A 455 -27.10 7.71 -8.49
CA GLN A 455 -26.51 8.59 -7.49
C GLN A 455 -26.66 8.02 -6.07
N GLN A 456 -27.85 7.49 -5.73
CA GLN A 456 -28.09 6.86 -4.44
C GLN A 456 -27.17 5.66 -4.23
N LYS A 457 -27.08 4.78 -5.23
CA LYS A 457 -26.21 3.60 -5.17
C LYS A 457 -24.77 4.02 -4.98
N MET A 458 -24.31 5.00 -5.76
CA MET A 458 -22.98 5.56 -5.67
C MET A 458 -22.70 6.11 -4.27
N LEU A 459 -23.51 7.05 -3.75
CA LEU A 459 -23.34 7.68 -2.43
C LEU A 459 -23.37 6.69 -1.25
N VAL A 460 -24.08 5.58 -1.38
CA VAL A 460 -24.03 4.47 -0.41
C VAL A 460 -22.71 3.71 -0.54
N GLU A 461 -22.26 3.41 -1.76
CA GLU A 461 -21.02 2.69 -2.06
C GLU A 461 -19.73 3.50 -1.74
N THR A 462 -19.70 4.83 -1.94
CA THR A 462 -18.55 5.76 -1.76
C THR A 462 -17.89 5.68 -0.37
N ARG A 463 -18.65 5.35 0.67
CA ARG A 463 -18.14 5.23 2.06
C ARG A 463 -18.40 3.88 2.73
N SER A 464 -19.15 2.96 2.13
CA SER A 464 -19.74 1.82 2.88
C SER A 464 -18.79 0.69 3.24
N LYS A 465 -17.74 0.39 2.44
CA LYS A 465 -17.05 -0.89 2.58
C LYS A 465 -16.19 -1.06 3.86
N TRP A 466 -15.57 0.00 4.41
CA TRP A 466 -14.55 -0.16 5.49
C TRP A 466 -14.57 0.89 6.63
N LEU A 467 -15.30 2.01 6.49
CA LEU A 467 -15.25 3.16 7.42
C LEU A 467 -15.92 2.96 8.79
N GLY A 468 -16.62 1.84 9.00
CA GLY A 468 -17.17 1.50 10.32
C GLY A 468 -16.18 0.82 11.25
N VAL A 469 -14.96 0.56 10.78
CA VAL A 469 -13.95 -0.20 11.52
C VAL A 469 -12.98 0.78 12.17
N SER A 470 -13.01 0.86 13.50
CA SER A 470 -12.00 1.59 14.25
C SER A 470 -10.66 0.90 14.05
N LEU A 471 -9.72 1.59 13.39
CA LEU A 471 -8.35 1.09 13.29
C LEU A 471 -7.75 1.01 14.71
N PRO A 472 -6.85 0.06 14.96
CA PRO A 472 -6.01 0.07 16.15
C PRO A 472 -5.34 1.44 16.33
N LYS A 473 -5.37 1.96 17.56
CA LYS A 473 -4.58 3.13 17.96
C LYS A 473 -3.09 2.81 17.79
N LEU A 474 -2.26 3.82 17.49
CA LEU A 474 -0.81 3.63 17.49
C LEU A 474 -0.33 3.12 18.85
N SER A 475 0.73 2.32 18.84
CA SER A 475 1.40 1.93 20.07
C SER A 475 2.02 3.17 20.75
N VAL A 476 1.98 3.21 22.08
CA VAL A 476 2.43 4.37 22.89
C VAL A 476 3.90 4.73 22.64
N SER A 477 4.72 3.77 22.18
CA SER A 477 6.14 3.96 21.89
C SER A 477 6.44 4.43 20.46
N ALA A 478 5.47 4.55 19.57
CA ALA A 478 5.73 4.90 18.17
C ALA A 478 5.52 6.40 17.92
N THR A 479 6.58 7.14 17.59
CA THR A 479 6.45 8.46 16.97
C THR A 479 5.66 8.33 15.68
N GLU A 480 4.62 9.14 15.46
CA GLU A 480 3.71 8.99 14.31
C GLU A 480 4.52 9.02 12.99
N SER A 481 4.54 7.90 12.29
CA SER A 481 5.31 7.75 11.06
C SER A 481 4.64 8.46 9.88
N TYR A 482 5.50 8.90 8.96
CA TYR A 482 5.15 9.49 7.68
C TYR A 482 4.58 8.43 6.72
N ARG A 483 3.38 7.93 7.01
CA ARG A 483 2.69 6.88 6.24
C ARG A 483 1.41 7.43 5.62
N GLN A 484 1.56 8.37 4.70
CA GLN A 484 0.46 9.19 4.18
C GLN A 484 -0.46 8.42 3.25
N LEU A 485 0.08 7.50 2.46
CA LEU A 485 -0.72 6.56 1.68
C LEU A 485 -1.68 5.78 2.59
N GLN A 486 -1.17 5.24 3.71
CA GLN A 486 -2.00 4.50 4.66
C GLN A 486 -2.93 5.40 5.47
N ARG A 487 -2.64 6.70 5.64
CA ARG A 487 -3.52 7.67 6.34
C ARG A 487 -4.66 8.19 5.47
N SER A 488 -4.34 8.79 4.32
CA SER A 488 -5.28 9.52 3.46
C SER A 488 -5.62 8.81 2.16
N GLY A 489 -4.78 7.86 1.70
CA GLY A 489 -4.91 7.27 0.39
C GLY A 489 -4.61 8.26 -0.75
N LEU A 490 -5.03 7.92 -1.96
CA LEU A 490 -4.83 8.70 -3.18
C LEU A 490 -6.16 9.10 -3.81
N SER A 491 -6.20 10.26 -4.47
CA SER A 491 -7.36 10.70 -5.25
C SER A 491 -6.99 10.92 -6.71
N PHE A 492 -7.91 10.60 -7.61
CA PHE A 492 -7.73 10.68 -9.05
C PHE A 492 -8.91 11.42 -9.67
N TYR A 493 -8.65 12.32 -10.60
CA TYR A 493 -9.67 13.05 -11.34
C TYR A 493 -9.51 12.78 -12.83
N GLN A 494 -10.52 12.24 -13.51
CA GLN A 494 -10.51 11.99 -14.95
C GLN A 494 -11.48 12.93 -15.67
N PHE A 495 -11.04 13.49 -16.78
CA PHE A 495 -11.79 14.44 -17.60
C PHE A 495 -12.30 13.73 -18.85
N LYS A 496 -13.62 13.81 -19.07
CA LYS A 496 -14.26 13.21 -20.22
C LYS A 496 -15.13 14.24 -20.95
N ASP A 497 -14.81 14.44 -22.22
CA ASP A 497 -15.66 15.14 -23.19
C ASP A 497 -16.34 14.10 -24.10
N ALA A 498 -17.59 14.35 -24.49
CA ALA A 498 -18.33 13.52 -25.43
C ALA A 498 -19.41 14.35 -26.11
N GLU A 499 -19.82 13.94 -27.31
CA GLU A 499 -20.84 14.64 -28.11
C GLU A 499 -22.16 14.81 -27.36
N ARG A 500 -22.60 13.76 -26.63
CA ARG A 500 -23.83 13.76 -25.84
C ARG A 500 -23.88 14.81 -24.72
N HIS A 501 -22.74 15.42 -24.38
CA HIS A 501 -22.62 16.50 -23.42
C HIS A 501 -21.63 17.56 -23.94
N ALA A 502 -21.77 17.97 -25.19
CA ALA A 502 -20.83 18.88 -25.88
C ALA A 502 -20.48 20.17 -25.10
N MET A 503 -21.42 20.69 -24.31
CA MET A 503 -21.25 21.94 -23.56
C MET A 503 -20.59 21.79 -22.18
N GLN A 504 -20.27 20.56 -21.75
CA GLN A 504 -19.66 20.31 -20.44
C GLN A 504 -18.61 19.20 -20.50
N THR A 505 -17.61 19.30 -19.63
CA THR A 505 -16.62 18.25 -19.38
C THR A 505 -17.01 17.53 -18.08
N GLU A 506 -17.23 16.22 -18.16
CA GLU A 506 -17.48 15.40 -16.97
C GLU A 506 -16.16 15.23 -16.21
N ILE A 507 -16.19 15.48 -14.90
CA ILE A 507 -15.05 15.24 -14.00
C ILE A 507 -15.38 14.05 -13.12
N SER A 508 -14.83 12.89 -13.48
CA SER A 508 -14.92 11.69 -12.66
C SER A 508 -13.88 11.73 -11.55
N ALA A 509 -14.29 11.69 -10.28
CA ALA A 509 -13.36 11.47 -9.18
C ALA A 509 -13.43 10.02 -8.68
N SER A 510 -12.26 9.49 -8.32
CA SER A 510 -12.09 8.18 -7.71
C SER A 510 -11.04 8.26 -6.61
N LYS A 511 -11.15 7.42 -5.58
CA LYS A 511 -10.24 7.45 -4.42
C LYS A 511 -9.76 6.06 -4.02
N PHE A 512 -8.45 5.87 -3.99
CA PHE A 512 -7.82 4.68 -3.43
C PHE A 512 -7.56 4.92 -1.94
N ARG A 513 -8.49 4.47 -1.08
CA ARG A 513 -8.44 4.74 0.37
C ARG A 513 -8.03 3.54 1.22
N ASN A 514 -8.32 2.34 0.74
CA ASN A 514 -8.15 1.13 1.53
C ASN A 514 -6.86 0.43 1.10
N THR A 515 -5.77 0.71 1.80
CA THR A 515 -4.53 -0.05 1.59
C THR A 515 -4.69 -1.47 2.14
N PRO A 516 -3.92 -2.45 1.63
CA PRO A 516 -3.88 -3.79 2.20
C PRO A 516 -3.63 -3.79 3.73
N GLU A 517 -2.77 -2.92 4.25
CA GLU A 517 -2.49 -2.79 5.69
C GLU A 517 -3.71 -2.30 6.45
N ARG A 518 -4.48 -1.34 5.92
CA ARG A 518 -5.74 -0.89 6.54
C ARG A 518 -6.78 -2.01 6.58
N PHE A 519 -6.87 -2.81 5.51
CA PHE A 519 -7.74 -3.99 5.50
C PHE A 519 -7.33 -4.96 6.62
N LEU A 520 -6.04 -5.29 6.72
CA LEU A 520 -5.51 -6.22 7.73
C LEU A 520 -5.73 -5.69 9.16
N LEU A 521 -5.45 -4.41 9.40
CA LEU A 521 -5.74 -3.74 10.67
C LEU A 521 -7.24 -3.75 11.00
N GLY A 522 -8.09 -3.68 9.97
CA GLY A 522 -9.53 -3.79 10.12
C GLY A 522 -10.00 -5.20 10.49
N VAL A 523 -9.33 -6.25 9.98
CA VAL A 523 -9.57 -7.63 10.46
C VAL A 523 -9.10 -7.77 11.92
N LEU A 524 -7.94 -7.19 12.25
CA LEU A 524 -7.36 -7.16 13.61
C LEU A 524 -8.16 -6.33 14.62
N SER A 525 -9.19 -5.58 14.19
CA SER A 525 -10.13 -4.95 15.12
C SER A 525 -11.18 -5.95 15.65
N LYS A 526 -11.24 -7.17 15.10
CA LYS A 526 -12.26 -8.18 15.42
C LYS A 526 -11.71 -9.59 15.64
N ALA A 527 -10.59 -9.93 15.02
CA ALA A 527 -10.05 -11.28 14.99
C ALA A 527 -8.53 -11.29 15.19
N ASP A 528 -8.01 -12.38 15.77
CA ASP A 528 -6.58 -12.65 15.74
C ASP A 528 -6.18 -13.14 14.35
N VAL A 529 -5.00 -12.75 13.86
CA VAL A 529 -4.50 -13.15 12.54
C VAL A 529 -3.20 -13.93 12.70
N LEU A 530 -3.12 -15.11 12.08
CA LEU A 530 -1.90 -15.88 11.90
C LEU A 530 -1.54 -15.90 10.40
N GLY A 531 -0.54 -15.12 10.02
CA GLY A 531 0.04 -15.12 8.69
C GLY A 531 1.14 -16.16 8.56
N MET A 532 1.08 -17.03 7.56
CA MET A 532 2.10 -18.05 7.31
C MET A 532 2.61 -17.97 5.87
N SER A 533 3.92 -17.92 5.67
CA SER A 533 4.54 -17.99 4.35
C SER A 533 6.01 -18.40 4.49
N ALA A 534 6.64 -18.84 3.39
CA ALA A 534 8.10 -18.97 3.37
C ALA A 534 8.80 -17.60 3.34
N THR A 535 8.06 -16.55 2.97
CA THR A 535 8.56 -15.19 2.76
C THR A 535 7.77 -14.16 3.57
N ALA A 536 7.14 -14.58 4.68
CA ALA A 536 6.24 -13.75 5.50
C ALA A 536 6.92 -12.49 6.05
N GLU A 537 8.16 -12.61 6.52
CA GLU A 537 8.92 -11.54 7.18
C GLU A 537 9.87 -10.79 6.22
N ILE A 538 9.82 -11.02 4.90
CA ILE A 538 10.68 -10.26 3.96
C ILE A 538 10.23 -8.80 3.93
N PRO A 539 11.13 -7.82 4.20
CA PRO A 539 10.79 -6.42 4.38
C PRO A 539 10.72 -5.69 3.03
N THR A 540 9.65 -5.94 2.27
CA THR A 540 9.31 -5.20 1.05
C THR A 540 7.90 -4.67 1.13
N VAL A 541 7.69 -3.42 0.70
CA VAL A 541 6.37 -2.78 0.66
C VAL A 541 5.66 -2.91 -0.69
N LEU A 542 6.33 -3.47 -1.70
CA LEU A 542 5.78 -3.58 -3.06
C LEU A 542 4.87 -4.81 -3.20
N ASP A 543 5.32 -5.96 -2.72
CA ASP A 543 4.62 -7.24 -2.84
C ASP A 543 4.54 -8.02 -1.51
N ASN A 544 4.87 -7.39 -0.38
CA ASN A 544 4.53 -7.83 0.98
C ASN A 544 4.00 -6.64 1.81
N TYR A 545 3.31 -6.87 2.92
CA TYR A 545 2.74 -5.81 3.76
C TYR A 545 3.84 -4.87 4.28
N ASP A 546 3.51 -3.59 4.48
CA ASP A 546 4.39 -2.67 5.21
C ASP A 546 4.49 -3.12 6.68
N LEU A 547 5.43 -4.03 6.94
CA LEU A 547 5.64 -4.65 8.26
C LEU A 547 6.05 -3.61 9.30
N THR A 548 6.80 -2.58 8.89
CA THR A 548 7.19 -1.46 9.75
C THR A 548 5.94 -0.70 10.23
N TYR A 549 5.04 -0.34 9.30
CA TYR A 549 3.79 0.31 9.64
C TYR A 549 2.88 -0.55 10.53
N LEU A 550 2.80 -1.86 10.25
CA LEU A 550 2.03 -2.78 11.10
C LEU A 550 2.65 -2.89 12.51
N HIS A 551 3.97 -2.93 12.62
CA HIS A 551 4.68 -2.96 13.90
C HIS A 551 4.46 -1.67 14.70
N GLU A 552 4.57 -0.49 14.09
CA GLU A 552 4.28 0.81 14.73
C GLU A 552 2.85 0.87 15.29
N ARG A 553 1.89 0.33 14.54
CA ARG A 553 0.46 0.30 14.91
C ARG A 553 0.12 -0.72 15.99
N LEU A 554 0.79 -1.87 16.00
CA LEU A 554 0.43 -2.99 16.86
C LEU A 554 1.34 -3.11 18.10
N GLY A 555 2.57 -2.61 18.05
CA GLY A 555 3.59 -2.78 19.07
C GLY A 555 3.72 -4.26 19.46
N ASN A 556 3.60 -4.56 20.76
CA ASN A 556 3.65 -5.93 21.30
C ASN A 556 2.58 -6.88 20.74
N ARG A 557 1.52 -6.36 20.09
CA ARG A 557 0.50 -7.18 19.41
C ARG A 557 0.98 -7.75 18.07
N PHE A 558 2.14 -7.31 17.57
CA PHE A 558 2.84 -7.91 16.45
C PHE A 558 3.81 -8.98 16.98
N ILE A 559 3.54 -10.25 16.68
CA ILE A 559 4.23 -11.41 17.26
C ILE A 559 5.03 -12.13 16.17
N SER A 560 6.34 -12.29 16.36
CA SER A 560 7.13 -13.22 15.55
C SER A 560 6.92 -14.65 16.06
N ALA A 561 6.11 -15.42 15.32
CA ALA A 561 5.68 -16.76 15.71
C ALA A 561 6.83 -17.78 15.73
N ASN A 562 7.90 -17.52 14.97
CA ASN A 562 9.12 -18.33 14.94
C ASN A 562 9.76 -18.52 16.33
N THR A 563 9.58 -17.55 17.23
CA THR A 563 10.08 -17.60 18.62
C THR A 563 9.43 -18.72 19.45
N TYR A 564 8.23 -19.15 19.08
CA TYR A 564 7.40 -20.09 19.85
C TYR A 564 7.41 -21.52 19.30
N LEU A 565 8.26 -21.79 18.30
CA LEU A 565 8.45 -23.12 17.74
C LEU A 565 9.15 -24.04 18.75
N THR A 566 8.75 -25.31 18.75
CA THR A 566 9.43 -26.40 19.47
C THR A 566 10.86 -26.60 18.96
N GLU A 567 11.75 -27.09 19.83
CA GLU A 567 13.13 -27.38 19.45
C GLU A 567 13.21 -28.43 18.32
N GLU A 568 12.32 -29.41 18.30
CA GLU A 568 12.20 -30.39 17.22
C GLU A 568 11.85 -29.72 15.87
N THR A 569 10.91 -28.77 15.86
CA THR A 569 10.60 -28.00 14.65
C THR A 569 11.77 -27.11 14.23
N LYS A 570 12.47 -26.45 15.16
CA LYS A 570 13.66 -25.66 14.85
C LYS A 570 14.77 -26.51 14.24
N GLN A 571 15.02 -27.70 14.78
CA GLN A 571 15.95 -28.67 14.19
C GLN A 571 15.52 -29.09 12.78
N SER A 572 14.21 -29.25 12.54
CA SER A 572 13.70 -29.56 11.20
C SER A 572 13.96 -28.49 10.15
N PHE A 573 14.30 -27.26 10.53
CA PHE A 573 14.66 -26.17 9.60
C PHE A 573 16.14 -26.19 9.21
N LYS A 574 16.98 -26.94 9.95
CA LYS A 574 18.42 -27.07 9.69
C LYS A 574 18.74 -28.03 8.53
N LEU A 575 18.25 -27.71 7.34
CA LEU A 575 18.56 -28.46 6.12
C LEU A 575 20.05 -28.41 5.76
N ASP A 576 20.74 -27.30 6.06
CA ASP A 576 22.17 -27.14 5.75
C ASP A 576 23.06 -28.16 6.46
N GLU A 577 22.78 -28.39 7.75
CA GLU A 577 23.51 -29.37 8.57
C GLU A 577 23.29 -30.77 7.99
N ARG A 578 22.04 -31.14 7.68
CA ARG A 578 21.69 -32.43 7.06
C ARG A 578 22.29 -32.62 5.68
N TYR A 579 22.32 -31.58 4.85
CA TYR A 579 22.96 -31.66 3.52
C TYR A 579 24.45 -31.97 3.67
N LYS A 580 25.13 -31.34 4.65
CA LYS A 580 26.55 -31.61 4.94
C LYS A 580 26.77 -33.02 5.46
N GLU A 581 25.96 -33.47 6.41
CA GLU A 581 26.04 -34.82 7.00
C GLU A 581 25.81 -35.92 5.96
N CYS A 582 24.79 -35.75 5.11
CA CYS A 582 24.44 -36.72 4.08
C CYS A 582 25.26 -36.57 2.78
N GLY A 583 26.16 -35.56 2.69
CA GLY A 583 27.04 -35.36 1.54
C GLY A 583 26.36 -34.80 0.28
N VAL A 584 25.28 -34.04 0.42
CA VAL A 584 24.61 -33.32 -0.67
C VAL A 584 25.41 -32.05 -1.00
N GLN A 585 25.74 -31.87 -2.28
CA GLN A 585 26.53 -30.74 -2.79
C GLN A 585 25.67 -29.81 -3.65
N ILE A 586 25.77 -28.50 -3.38
CA ILE A 586 25.11 -27.46 -4.15
C ILE A 586 26.16 -26.73 -4.99
N LEU A 587 26.03 -26.83 -6.31
CA LEU A 587 26.92 -26.23 -7.29
C LEU A 587 26.28 -24.98 -7.86
N VAL A 588 26.85 -23.81 -7.55
CA VAL A 588 26.37 -22.51 -8.04
C VAL A 588 27.30 -21.99 -9.12
N SER A 589 26.74 -21.64 -10.29
CA SER A 589 27.50 -21.08 -11.41
C SER A 589 26.83 -19.84 -12.03
N LEU A 590 27.66 -18.93 -12.52
CA LEU A 590 27.23 -17.74 -13.26
C LEU A 590 26.92 -18.10 -14.72
N ALA A 591 25.74 -17.69 -15.20
CA ALA A 591 25.38 -17.68 -16.62
C ALA A 591 26.14 -16.56 -17.34
N LYS A 592 27.46 -16.76 -17.52
CA LYS A 592 28.34 -15.74 -18.09
C LYS A 592 28.27 -15.75 -19.62
N CYS A 593 27.94 -14.60 -20.21
CA CYS A 593 28.16 -14.32 -21.62
C CYS A 593 29.10 -13.12 -21.73
N LYS A 594 30.38 -13.34 -22.02
CA LYS A 594 31.39 -12.26 -22.08
C LYS A 594 31.21 -11.34 -23.29
N ASN A 595 30.71 -11.89 -24.39
CA ASN A 595 30.47 -11.16 -25.63
C ASN A 595 29.32 -11.87 -26.37
N VAL A 596 28.33 -11.11 -26.82
CA VAL A 596 27.20 -11.61 -27.60
C VAL A 596 27.66 -12.26 -28.92
N ASP A 597 28.83 -11.87 -29.45
CA ASP A 597 29.43 -12.46 -30.66
C ASP A 597 30.15 -13.81 -30.45
N ALA A 598 30.21 -14.30 -29.21
CA ALA A 598 30.90 -15.55 -28.87
C ALA A 598 30.41 -16.73 -29.72
N ARG A 599 31.33 -17.61 -30.16
CA ARG A 599 30.95 -18.81 -30.91
C ARG A 599 30.18 -19.76 -29.99
N LEU A 600 29.24 -20.54 -30.53
CA LEU A 600 28.56 -21.58 -29.75
C LEU A 600 29.56 -22.59 -29.19
N GLU A 601 30.62 -22.88 -29.94
CA GLU A 601 31.73 -23.71 -29.51
C GLU A 601 32.40 -23.17 -28.23
N ASP A 602 32.66 -21.87 -28.14
CA ASP A 602 33.20 -21.25 -26.92
C ASP A 602 32.24 -21.42 -25.74
N LEU A 603 30.93 -21.27 -26.00
CA LEU A 603 29.91 -21.47 -24.98
C LEU A 603 29.90 -22.93 -24.49
N ILE A 604 30.01 -23.90 -25.40
CA ILE A 604 30.09 -25.33 -25.09
C ILE A 604 31.36 -25.64 -24.29
N LEU A 605 32.52 -25.17 -24.72
CA LEU A 605 33.80 -25.38 -24.03
C LEU A 605 33.80 -24.78 -22.63
N ASN A 606 33.23 -23.59 -22.46
CA ASN A 606 33.06 -22.99 -21.14
C ASN A 606 32.17 -23.85 -20.24
N GLN A 607 31.06 -24.37 -20.74
CA GLN A 607 30.19 -25.24 -19.93
C GLN A 607 30.80 -26.63 -19.68
N MET A 608 31.63 -27.16 -20.57
CA MET A 608 32.44 -28.35 -20.32
C MET A 608 33.39 -28.14 -19.14
N ALA A 609 34.07 -26.99 -19.09
CA ALA A 609 34.92 -26.63 -17.97
C ALA A 609 34.12 -26.48 -16.65
N VAL A 610 32.95 -25.84 -16.69
CA VAL A 610 32.06 -25.65 -15.52
C VAL A 610 31.45 -26.97 -15.03
N THR A 611 31.19 -27.92 -15.91
CA THR A 611 30.62 -29.24 -15.56
C THR A 611 31.68 -30.30 -15.27
N GLY A 612 32.94 -30.07 -15.65
CA GLY A 612 34.00 -31.08 -15.57
C GLY A 612 33.81 -32.23 -16.58
N GLN A 613 32.97 -32.04 -17.60
CA GLN A 613 32.63 -33.06 -18.60
C GLN A 613 33.37 -32.77 -19.92
N GLN A 614 33.91 -33.81 -20.56
CA GLN A 614 34.47 -33.71 -21.92
C GLN A 614 33.61 -34.48 -22.91
N ARG A 615 33.30 -33.88 -24.06
CA ARG A 615 32.64 -34.56 -25.19
C ARG A 615 33.36 -34.24 -26.48
N GLN A 616 33.49 -35.25 -27.33
CA GLN A 616 33.89 -35.04 -28.71
C GLN A 616 32.72 -34.43 -29.49
N LEU A 617 32.96 -33.31 -30.17
CA LEU A 617 31.94 -32.63 -30.96
C LEU A 617 32.04 -33.10 -32.42
N ASP A 618 30.92 -33.53 -32.99
CA ASP A 618 30.83 -33.77 -34.43
C ASP A 618 30.90 -32.43 -35.18
N ALA A 619 31.93 -32.25 -36.01
CA ALA A 619 32.21 -30.96 -36.65
C ALA A 619 31.09 -30.51 -37.61
N VAL A 620 30.42 -31.45 -38.28
CA VAL A 620 29.33 -31.16 -39.24
C VAL A 620 28.09 -30.71 -38.47
N GLN A 621 27.71 -31.48 -37.46
CA GLN A 621 26.56 -31.15 -36.62
C GLN A 621 26.79 -29.86 -35.84
N MET A 622 28.00 -29.61 -35.35
CA MET A 622 28.38 -28.34 -34.72
C MET A 622 28.15 -27.18 -35.69
N ALA A 623 28.68 -27.25 -36.92
CA ALA A 623 28.53 -26.19 -37.92
C ALA A 623 27.06 -25.88 -38.26
N ILE A 624 26.20 -26.91 -38.28
CA ILE A 624 24.76 -26.76 -38.48
C ILE A 624 24.12 -25.97 -37.33
N VAL A 625 24.41 -26.34 -36.08
CA VAL A 625 23.83 -25.68 -34.90
C VAL A 625 24.38 -24.26 -34.73
N GLU A 626 25.68 -24.05 -34.96
CA GLU A 626 26.34 -22.73 -34.95
C GLU A 626 25.68 -21.77 -35.94
N LYS A 627 25.39 -22.23 -37.18
CA LYS A 627 24.70 -21.40 -38.18
C LYS A 627 23.31 -20.96 -37.71
N LYS A 628 22.57 -21.86 -37.05
CA LYS A 628 21.24 -21.55 -36.49
C LYS A 628 21.34 -20.56 -35.33
N TYR A 629 22.29 -20.79 -34.42
CA TYR A 629 22.59 -19.92 -33.29
C TYR A 629 22.94 -18.50 -33.73
N ARG A 630 23.87 -18.33 -34.69
CA ARG A 630 24.24 -17.01 -35.22
C ARG A 630 23.09 -16.30 -35.92
N LYS A 631 22.26 -17.04 -36.67
CA LYS A 631 21.07 -16.47 -37.33
C LYS A 631 20.05 -15.95 -36.32
N LEU A 632 19.92 -16.60 -35.17
CA LEU A 632 19.07 -16.14 -34.07
C LEU A 632 19.61 -14.84 -33.48
N LEU A 633 20.89 -14.81 -33.09
CA LEU A 633 21.50 -13.64 -32.46
C LEU A 633 21.55 -12.41 -33.37
N ARG A 634 21.93 -12.56 -34.66
CA ARG A 634 21.97 -11.43 -35.59
C ARG A 634 20.62 -10.75 -35.76
N ARG A 635 19.55 -11.52 -35.93
CA ARG A 635 18.18 -10.98 -36.05
C ARG A 635 17.77 -10.18 -34.81
N THR A 636 18.31 -10.53 -33.65
CA THR A 636 18.05 -9.77 -32.44
C THR A 636 18.92 -8.52 -32.32
N MET A 637 20.04 -8.38 -33.03
CA MET A 637 20.97 -7.24 -32.89
C MET A 637 20.70 -6.06 -33.84
N ASP A 638 19.83 -6.22 -34.86
CA ASP A 638 19.63 -5.22 -35.92
C ASP A 638 18.87 -3.92 -35.51
N ASP A 639 18.39 -3.80 -34.25
CA ASP A 639 17.75 -2.59 -33.71
C ASP A 639 18.64 -1.90 -32.65
N VAL A 640 18.76 -0.58 -32.71
CA VAL A 640 19.55 0.25 -31.75
C VAL A 640 19.05 0.01 -30.31
N GLY A 641 19.84 -0.70 -29.49
CA GLY A 641 19.56 -0.97 -28.06
C GLY A 641 19.36 -2.44 -27.64
N ASN A 642 19.61 -3.43 -28.52
CA ASN A 642 19.21 -4.84 -28.31
C ASN A 642 20.26 -5.82 -27.73
N ASP A 643 21.44 -5.39 -27.27
CA ASP A 643 22.46 -6.30 -26.69
C ASP A 643 21.90 -7.18 -25.56
N TYR A 644 20.96 -6.62 -24.78
CA TYR A 644 20.26 -7.32 -23.71
C TYR A 644 19.47 -8.56 -24.18
N LYS A 645 18.77 -8.49 -25.31
CA LYS A 645 17.95 -9.61 -25.82
C LYS A 645 18.83 -10.77 -26.27
N ALA A 646 19.90 -10.45 -26.99
CA ALA A 646 20.86 -11.42 -27.49
C ALA A 646 21.64 -12.09 -26.33
N GLN A 647 22.03 -11.30 -25.31
CA GLN A 647 22.60 -11.82 -24.06
C GLN A 647 21.67 -12.82 -23.37
N ARG A 648 20.35 -12.51 -23.28
CA ARG A 648 19.36 -13.40 -22.68
C ARG A 648 19.27 -14.75 -23.40
N TYR A 649 19.29 -14.78 -24.74
CA TYR A 649 19.34 -16.03 -25.50
C TYR A 649 20.61 -16.83 -25.20
N ALA A 650 21.78 -16.17 -25.21
CA ALA A 650 23.06 -16.83 -24.97
C ALA A 650 23.10 -17.47 -23.57
N GLN A 651 22.59 -16.77 -22.54
CA GLN A 651 22.51 -17.27 -21.16
C GLN A 651 21.57 -18.48 -21.04
N LEU A 652 20.37 -18.41 -21.64
CA LEU A 652 19.43 -19.53 -21.66
C LEU A 652 20.01 -20.74 -22.40
N ILE A 653 20.64 -20.54 -23.56
CA ILE A 653 21.27 -21.62 -24.33
C ILE A 653 22.45 -22.22 -23.55
N GLY A 654 23.20 -21.41 -22.80
CA GLY A 654 24.24 -21.89 -21.89
C GLY A 654 23.69 -22.82 -20.79
N SER A 655 22.51 -22.52 -20.27
CA SER A 655 21.83 -23.41 -19.32
C SER A 655 21.39 -24.74 -19.96
N PHE A 656 20.93 -24.72 -21.23
CA PHE A 656 20.63 -25.94 -21.97
C PHE A 656 21.87 -26.82 -22.13
N ILE A 657 22.99 -26.21 -22.52
CA ILE A 657 24.26 -26.94 -22.69
C ILE A 657 24.69 -27.58 -21.36
N THR A 658 24.58 -26.84 -20.24
CA THR A 658 24.91 -27.37 -18.91
C THR A 658 24.05 -28.59 -18.57
N PHE A 659 22.73 -28.50 -18.78
CA PHE A 659 21.80 -29.62 -18.57
C PHE A 659 22.09 -30.83 -19.47
N LEU A 660 22.42 -30.60 -20.73
CA LEU A 660 22.72 -31.67 -21.69
C LEU A 660 24.02 -32.39 -21.33
N LEU A 661 25.05 -31.66 -20.88
CA LEU A 661 26.35 -32.22 -20.48
C LEU A 661 26.30 -33.01 -19.17
N ASP A 662 25.60 -32.49 -18.15
CA ASP A 662 25.53 -33.08 -16.82
C ASP A 662 24.41 -34.12 -16.74
N THR A 663 24.78 -35.40 -16.83
CA THR A 663 23.83 -36.53 -16.87
C THR A 663 23.11 -36.78 -15.55
N GLU A 664 23.60 -36.21 -14.43
CA GLU A 664 22.96 -36.34 -13.12
C GLU A 664 21.66 -35.52 -13.02
N MET A 665 21.47 -34.53 -13.90
CA MET A 665 20.26 -33.69 -13.92
C MET A 665 19.09 -34.40 -14.59
N ILE A 666 18.11 -34.83 -13.81
CA ILE A 666 16.93 -35.54 -14.33
C ILE A 666 15.84 -34.56 -14.70
N VAL A 667 15.52 -33.63 -13.79
CA VAL A 667 14.57 -32.55 -14.04
C VAL A 667 15.24 -31.23 -13.73
N PHE A 668 15.34 -30.39 -14.76
CA PHE A 668 15.98 -29.09 -14.70
C PHE A 668 14.96 -27.99 -14.98
N LEU A 669 14.84 -27.00 -14.11
CA LEU A 669 13.88 -25.91 -14.25
C LEU A 669 14.56 -24.62 -14.71
N GLY A 670 14.22 -24.11 -15.89
CA GLY A 670 14.54 -22.75 -16.31
C GLY A 670 13.42 -21.77 -16.00
N LEU A 671 13.74 -20.72 -15.23
CA LEU A 671 12.85 -19.60 -14.93
C LEU A 671 13.37 -18.33 -15.58
N GLN A 672 12.51 -17.63 -16.32
CA GLN A 672 12.82 -16.31 -16.89
C GLN A 672 11.55 -15.50 -17.11
N SER A 673 11.64 -14.17 -17.11
CA SER A 673 10.43 -13.35 -17.17
C SER A 673 9.72 -13.35 -18.52
N LEU A 674 10.47 -13.40 -19.63
CA LEU A 674 9.92 -13.45 -20.99
C LEU A 674 10.00 -14.86 -21.56
N LEU A 675 8.87 -15.44 -21.95
CA LEU A 675 8.80 -16.78 -22.52
C LEU A 675 8.80 -16.78 -24.05
N PRO A 676 9.33 -17.86 -24.66
CA PRO A 676 9.26 -18.04 -26.10
C PRO A 676 7.83 -18.21 -26.59
N LYS A 677 7.48 -17.51 -27.68
CA LYS A 677 6.19 -17.58 -28.37
C LYS A 677 6.40 -17.75 -29.87
N ARG A 678 5.39 -18.30 -30.57
CA ARG A 678 5.40 -18.32 -32.04
C ARG A 678 5.18 -16.91 -32.57
N ASP A 679 5.80 -16.61 -33.71
CA ASP A 679 5.69 -15.31 -34.39
C ASP A 679 6.09 -14.10 -33.52
N TYR A 680 6.91 -14.32 -32.48
CA TYR A 680 7.39 -13.27 -31.59
C TYR A 680 8.92 -13.11 -31.71
N PRO A 681 9.42 -12.13 -32.47
CA PRO A 681 10.84 -12.01 -32.80
C PRO A 681 11.77 -11.89 -31.58
N ASP A 682 11.30 -11.28 -30.49
CA ASP A 682 12.08 -11.05 -29.28
C ASP A 682 12.39 -12.35 -28.50
N MET A 683 11.50 -13.35 -28.56
CA MET A 683 11.66 -14.69 -27.98
C MET A 683 10.98 -15.74 -28.87
N ASP A 684 11.67 -16.18 -29.92
CA ASP A 684 11.18 -17.06 -31.00
C ASP A 684 11.23 -18.53 -30.56
N LEU A 685 10.04 -19.13 -30.40
CA LEU A 685 9.88 -20.50 -29.93
C LEU A 685 10.48 -21.54 -30.87
N ASP A 686 10.18 -21.46 -32.16
CA ASP A 686 10.52 -22.51 -33.11
C ASP A 686 12.05 -22.58 -33.28
N ARG A 687 12.72 -21.43 -33.31
CA ARG A 687 14.19 -21.36 -33.35
C ARG A 687 14.84 -21.89 -32.08
N LEU A 688 14.26 -21.58 -30.92
CA LEU A 688 14.78 -22.09 -29.64
C LEU A 688 14.70 -23.63 -29.59
N LEU A 689 13.58 -24.20 -30.05
CA LEU A 689 13.40 -25.65 -30.15
C LEU A 689 14.39 -26.27 -31.14
N GLU A 690 14.62 -25.65 -32.29
CA GLU A 690 15.61 -26.11 -33.26
C GLU A 690 17.03 -26.16 -32.68
N ILE A 691 17.43 -25.13 -31.92
CA ILE A 691 18.74 -25.07 -31.26
C ILE A 691 18.84 -26.14 -30.17
N PHE A 692 17.82 -26.27 -29.30
CA PHE A 692 17.81 -27.28 -28.24
C PHE A 692 17.93 -28.70 -28.81
N ASN A 693 17.13 -29.04 -29.84
CA ASN A 693 17.18 -30.35 -30.48
C ASN A 693 18.53 -30.59 -31.16
N GLY A 694 19.09 -29.58 -31.83
CA GLY A 694 20.41 -29.65 -32.44
C GLY A 694 21.52 -29.91 -31.42
N LEU A 695 21.49 -29.21 -30.27
CA LEU A 695 22.41 -29.42 -29.15
C LEU A 695 22.23 -30.80 -28.51
N ALA A 696 21.00 -31.28 -28.34
CA ALA A 696 20.73 -32.59 -27.78
C ALA A 696 21.32 -33.70 -28.66
N THR A 697 21.19 -33.60 -29.99
CA THR A 697 21.83 -34.53 -30.93
C THR A 697 23.35 -34.44 -30.89
N LEU A 698 23.90 -33.23 -30.73
CA LEU A 698 25.35 -33.02 -30.68
C LEU A 698 25.99 -33.55 -29.39
N LEU A 699 25.30 -33.44 -28.25
CA LEU A 699 25.90 -33.66 -26.92
C LEU A 699 25.44 -34.97 -26.24
N CYS A 700 24.35 -35.61 -26.69
CA CYS A 700 23.78 -36.81 -26.04
C CYS A 700 23.77 -38.05 -26.97
N ALA A 701 24.26 -39.20 -26.46
CA ALA A 701 24.50 -40.40 -27.29
C ALA A 701 23.42 -41.50 -27.28
N LYS A 702 22.56 -41.62 -26.25
CA LYS A 702 21.68 -42.80 -26.07
C LYS A 702 20.21 -42.54 -25.70
N SER A 703 19.87 -41.36 -25.19
CA SER A 703 18.48 -40.96 -24.93
C SER A 703 18.38 -39.43 -24.92
N ALA A 704 17.72 -38.86 -25.93
CA ALA A 704 17.61 -37.40 -26.07
C ALA A 704 16.71 -36.81 -24.97
N PRO A 705 17.22 -35.89 -24.14
CA PRO A 705 16.40 -35.15 -23.19
C PRO A 705 15.29 -34.35 -23.88
N VAL A 706 14.25 -33.98 -23.13
CA VAL A 706 13.07 -33.29 -23.67
C VAL A 706 12.94 -31.89 -23.08
N LEU A 707 12.78 -30.88 -23.93
CA LEU A 707 12.38 -29.52 -23.54
C LEU A 707 10.85 -29.42 -23.47
N LYS A 708 10.32 -28.96 -22.34
CA LYS A 708 8.89 -28.69 -22.14
C LYS A 708 8.71 -27.26 -21.66
N ILE A 709 7.86 -26.52 -22.35
CA ILE A 709 7.59 -25.11 -22.08
C ILE A 709 6.22 -25.01 -21.43
N ILE A 710 6.18 -24.45 -20.24
CA ILE A 710 4.97 -24.31 -19.43
C ILE A 710 4.50 -22.87 -19.56
N THR A 711 3.41 -22.66 -20.29
CA THR A 711 2.86 -21.33 -20.60
C THR A 711 1.33 -21.37 -20.61
N PRO A 712 0.64 -20.28 -20.20
CA PRO A 712 -0.82 -20.20 -20.27
C PRO A 712 -1.38 -20.34 -21.70
N GLU A 713 -0.56 -20.11 -22.72
CA GLU A 713 -0.93 -20.21 -24.14
C GLU A 713 -1.05 -21.66 -24.63
N ASN A 714 -0.44 -22.61 -23.92
CA ASN A 714 -0.53 -24.03 -24.26
C ASN A 714 -1.85 -24.63 -23.77
N GLN A 715 -2.30 -25.71 -24.42
CA GLN A 715 -3.50 -26.43 -24.00
C GLN A 715 -3.31 -27.11 -22.63
N GLY A 716 -4.36 -27.05 -21.81
CA GLY A 716 -4.37 -27.58 -20.45
C GLY A 716 -3.90 -26.57 -19.42
N SER A 717 -4.29 -26.79 -18.16
CA SER A 717 -3.82 -25.98 -17.04
C SER A 717 -2.30 -26.08 -16.85
N MET A 718 -1.70 -25.08 -16.22
CA MET A 718 -0.26 -25.06 -15.94
C MET A 718 0.16 -26.29 -15.12
N GLU A 719 -0.71 -26.73 -14.22
CA GLU A 719 -0.55 -27.94 -13.41
C GLU A 719 -0.56 -29.21 -14.26
N GLU A 720 -1.49 -29.34 -15.21
CA GLU A 720 -1.56 -30.49 -16.11
C GLU A 720 -0.32 -30.56 -17.00
N GLN A 721 0.14 -29.40 -17.51
CA GLN A 721 1.37 -29.32 -18.29
C GLN A 721 2.59 -29.78 -17.46
N CYS A 722 2.73 -29.29 -16.22
CA CYS A 722 3.80 -29.71 -15.31
C CYS A 722 3.72 -31.19 -14.95
N ALA A 723 2.54 -31.67 -14.53
CA ALA A 723 2.33 -33.06 -14.14
C ALA A 723 2.67 -34.02 -15.30
N THR A 724 2.26 -33.67 -16.52
CA THR A 724 2.59 -34.46 -17.72
C THR A 724 4.09 -34.49 -17.97
N ALA A 725 4.78 -33.36 -17.82
CA ALA A 725 6.22 -33.28 -18.01
C ALA A 725 7.01 -34.04 -16.93
N LEU A 726 6.59 -33.96 -15.67
CA LEU A 726 7.22 -34.63 -14.52
C LEU A 726 7.03 -36.15 -14.53
N GLN A 727 6.09 -36.69 -15.32
CA GLN A 727 5.92 -38.14 -15.50
C GLN A 727 6.89 -38.73 -16.53
N ILE A 728 7.51 -37.91 -17.38
CA ILE A 728 8.41 -38.36 -18.46
C ILE A 728 9.64 -39.13 -17.93
N PRO A 729 10.33 -38.70 -16.84
CA PRO A 729 11.45 -39.46 -16.29
C PRO A 729 11.09 -40.90 -15.97
N LYS A 730 9.96 -41.11 -15.28
CA LYS A 730 9.49 -42.44 -14.89
C LYS A 730 8.92 -43.25 -16.05
N LYS A 731 8.09 -42.65 -16.92
CA LYS A 731 7.38 -43.37 -17.99
C LYS A 731 8.22 -43.63 -19.24
N GLN A 732 9.16 -42.74 -19.55
CA GLN A 732 9.93 -42.77 -20.79
C GLN A 732 11.45 -42.93 -20.57
N GLY A 733 11.93 -42.85 -19.32
CA GLY A 733 13.37 -42.91 -19.04
C GLY A 733 14.15 -41.73 -19.65
N LYS A 734 13.52 -40.55 -19.74
CA LYS A 734 14.12 -39.34 -20.34
C LYS A 734 14.24 -38.20 -19.33
N ARG A 735 15.36 -37.49 -19.39
CA ARG A 735 15.60 -36.25 -18.63
C ARG A 735 14.78 -35.11 -19.23
N VAL A 736 14.33 -34.16 -18.39
CA VAL A 736 13.41 -33.09 -18.79
C VAL A 736 13.97 -31.72 -18.40
N TYR A 737 13.99 -30.80 -19.37
CA TYR A 737 14.17 -29.38 -19.12
C TYR A 737 12.79 -28.70 -19.13
N LEU A 738 12.36 -28.14 -18.02
CA LEU A 738 11.12 -27.38 -17.87
C LEU A 738 11.44 -25.89 -18.02
N LEU A 739 10.84 -25.19 -18.97
CA LEU A 739 11.00 -23.75 -19.12
C LEU A 739 9.69 -23.04 -18.80
N SER A 740 9.70 -22.08 -17.88
CA SER A 740 8.52 -21.27 -17.56
C SER A 740 8.91 -19.89 -17.01
N ALA A 741 7.92 -19.05 -16.77
CA ALA A 741 8.09 -17.75 -16.14
C ALA A 741 7.82 -17.83 -14.64
N TYR A 742 8.52 -16.98 -13.88
CA TYR A 742 8.36 -16.88 -12.42
C TYR A 742 6.89 -16.73 -12.01
N GLN A 743 6.15 -15.83 -12.67
CA GLN A 743 4.74 -15.56 -12.37
C GLN A 743 3.80 -16.67 -12.87
N SER A 744 4.18 -17.34 -13.97
CA SER A 744 3.39 -18.39 -14.63
C SER A 744 3.37 -19.69 -13.83
N LEU A 745 4.50 -20.06 -13.22
CA LEU A 745 4.60 -21.17 -12.28
C LEU A 745 4.08 -20.72 -10.90
N GLY A 746 2.76 -20.72 -10.74
CA GLY A 746 2.12 -20.25 -9.51
C GLY A 746 2.67 -20.92 -8.24
N VAL A 747 2.61 -20.20 -7.10
CA VAL A 747 3.16 -20.60 -5.80
C VAL A 747 2.63 -21.97 -5.31
N GLY A 748 1.53 -22.48 -5.84
CA GLY A 748 0.97 -23.81 -5.54
C GLY A 748 1.30 -24.95 -6.52
N VAL A 749 2.17 -24.77 -7.53
CA VAL A 749 2.53 -25.87 -8.45
C VAL A 749 3.54 -26.81 -7.79
N ASN A 750 3.22 -28.10 -7.82
CA ASN A 750 4.08 -29.19 -7.35
C ASN A 750 5.05 -29.60 -8.46
N LEU A 751 6.35 -29.56 -8.16
CA LEU A 751 7.43 -29.87 -9.12
C LEU A 751 8.18 -31.15 -8.77
N GLN A 752 7.72 -31.91 -7.78
CA GLN A 752 8.28 -33.21 -7.44
C GLN A 752 7.91 -34.21 -8.54
N HIS A 753 8.86 -35.06 -8.92
CA HIS A 753 8.60 -36.16 -9.85
C HIS A 753 8.62 -37.51 -9.11
N PRO A 754 7.83 -38.49 -9.57
CA PRO A 754 7.87 -39.82 -9.00
C PRO A 754 9.23 -40.47 -9.28
N ILE A 755 9.69 -41.28 -8.32
CA ILE A 755 10.93 -42.05 -8.44
C ILE A 755 10.77 -43.09 -9.56
N GLY A 756 11.76 -43.15 -10.45
CA GLY A 756 11.84 -44.14 -11.52
C GLY A 756 13.27 -44.65 -11.75
N ALA A 757 13.47 -45.39 -12.85
CA ALA A 757 14.74 -46.07 -13.15
C ALA A 757 15.97 -45.14 -13.25
N LEU A 758 15.77 -43.85 -13.57
CA LEU A 758 16.85 -42.87 -13.59
C LEU A 758 17.35 -42.51 -12.18
N ASP A 759 16.53 -42.72 -11.14
CA ASP A 759 16.76 -42.33 -9.74
C ASP A 759 17.25 -43.45 -8.83
N GLU A 760 16.97 -44.70 -9.21
CA GLU A 760 17.31 -45.88 -8.40
C GLU A 760 18.82 -45.94 -8.11
N GLY A 761 19.17 -46.03 -6.82
CA GLY A 761 20.56 -46.07 -6.34
C GLY A 761 21.32 -44.74 -6.32
N GLN A 762 20.67 -43.62 -6.68
CA GLN A 762 21.30 -42.29 -6.76
C GLN A 762 20.70 -41.25 -5.80
N LEU A 763 19.65 -41.63 -5.06
CA LEU A 763 18.98 -40.78 -4.08
C LEU A 763 19.59 -40.96 -2.68
N ILE A 764 19.64 -39.85 -1.95
CA ILE A 764 20.09 -39.75 -0.57
C ILE A 764 18.90 -39.30 0.27
N ASP A 765 18.65 -40.02 1.36
CA ASP A 765 17.65 -39.65 2.36
C ASP A 765 18.21 -38.58 3.30
N ILE A 766 17.50 -37.46 3.43
CA ILE A 766 17.83 -36.33 4.31
C ILE A 766 16.79 -36.12 5.44
N SER A 767 15.87 -37.06 5.64
CA SER A 767 14.77 -36.94 6.60
C SER A 767 15.23 -36.87 8.06
N GLY A 768 16.29 -37.61 8.42
CA GLY A 768 16.77 -37.79 9.79
C GLY A 768 15.87 -38.71 10.63
N LEU A 769 16.12 -38.84 11.94
CA LEU A 769 15.36 -39.73 12.87
C LEU A 769 13.90 -39.32 13.15
N VAL A 770 13.36 -38.31 12.45
CA VAL A 770 12.12 -37.60 12.82
C VAL A 770 10.95 -37.92 11.88
N ALA A 771 11.19 -38.56 10.73
CA ALA A 771 10.14 -38.88 9.77
C ALA A 771 9.54 -40.28 10.01
N SER A 772 8.22 -40.39 9.89
CA SER A 772 7.50 -41.67 9.89
C SER A 772 7.65 -42.36 8.54
N ASP A 773 7.72 -43.70 8.53
CA ASP A 773 7.84 -44.53 7.31
C ASP A 773 6.67 -44.33 6.32
N ASP A 774 5.53 -43.81 6.78
CA ASP A 774 4.35 -43.52 5.96
C ASP A 774 4.31 -42.09 5.38
N ASP A 775 5.37 -41.31 5.55
CA ASP A 775 5.44 -39.94 5.03
C ASP A 775 5.49 -39.92 3.50
N GLY A 776 4.44 -39.35 2.88
CA GLY A 776 4.32 -39.26 1.43
C GLY A 776 5.49 -38.53 0.74
N ARG A 777 6.31 -37.76 1.48
CA ARG A 777 7.54 -37.12 0.97
C ARG A 777 8.64 -38.11 0.57
N PHE A 778 8.53 -39.39 0.93
CA PHE A 778 9.42 -40.46 0.45
C PHE A 778 9.03 -41.00 -0.93
N SER A 779 7.82 -40.73 -1.42
CA SER A 779 7.31 -41.30 -2.68
C SER A 779 7.80 -40.59 -3.96
N ALA A 780 8.49 -39.47 -3.80
CA ALA A 780 8.95 -38.61 -4.88
C ALA A 780 10.31 -37.96 -4.54
N THR A 781 10.92 -37.32 -5.54
CA THR A 781 12.11 -36.49 -5.38
C THR A 781 11.89 -35.10 -5.98
N ASP A 782 12.57 -34.10 -5.44
CA ASP A 782 12.57 -32.73 -5.96
C ASP A 782 13.39 -32.61 -7.25
N ILE A 783 13.20 -31.50 -7.97
CA ILE A 783 14.07 -31.11 -9.09
C ILE A 783 15.50 -30.91 -8.60
N ASN A 784 16.49 -31.29 -9.41
CA ASN A 784 17.90 -31.23 -9.00
C ASN A 784 18.75 -30.24 -9.81
N GLY A 785 18.10 -29.43 -10.64
CA GLY A 785 18.75 -28.30 -11.32
C GLY A 785 17.81 -27.14 -11.57
N ILE A 786 18.32 -25.92 -11.48
CA ILE A 786 17.57 -24.69 -11.77
C ILE A 786 18.43 -23.66 -12.50
N TYR A 787 17.85 -22.99 -13.48
CA TYR A 787 18.35 -21.77 -14.10
C TYR A 787 17.46 -20.60 -13.71
N LEU A 788 18.08 -19.55 -13.16
CA LEU A 788 17.47 -18.31 -12.72
C LEU A 788 17.86 -17.20 -13.70
N GLY A 789 16.99 -16.91 -14.65
CA GLY A 789 17.07 -15.73 -15.51
C GLY A 789 16.57 -14.48 -14.79
N ASP A 790 16.75 -13.32 -15.40
CA ASP A 790 16.39 -12.04 -14.80
C ASP A 790 14.91 -11.96 -14.39
N VAL A 791 14.67 -11.51 -13.15
CA VAL A 791 13.34 -11.12 -12.68
C VAL A 791 13.05 -9.70 -13.18
N THR A 792 12.05 -9.57 -14.04
CA THR A 792 11.55 -8.28 -14.53
C THR A 792 10.14 -8.04 -13.99
N HIS A 793 9.65 -6.80 -14.07
CA HIS A 793 8.30 -6.41 -13.61
C HIS A 793 8.05 -6.41 -12.10
N ILE A 794 9.05 -6.10 -11.27
CA ILE A 794 8.82 -5.78 -9.85
C ILE A 794 7.94 -4.52 -9.73
N PHE A 795 8.27 -3.48 -10.51
CA PHE A 795 7.39 -2.33 -10.72
C PHE A 795 6.40 -2.60 -11.86
N SER A 796 5.20 -2.05 -11.73
CA SER A 796 4.26 -1.99 -12.84
C SER A 796 4.81 -1.12 -13.97
N SER A 797 4.58 -1.55 -15.21
CA SER A 797 5.01 -0.82 -16.40
C SER A 797 3.81 -0.14 -17.04
N ILE A 798 3.97 1.12 -17.41
CA ILE A 798 2.95 1.87 -18.15
C ILE A 798 3.45 2.02 -19.59
N GLN A 799 2.69 1.51 -20.56
CA GLN A 799 3.00 1.70 -21.98
C GLN A 799 2.44 3.02 -22.52
N ASP A 800 1.28 3.43 -22.01
CA ASP A 800 0.60 4.67 -22.37
C ASP A 800 0.09 5.37 -21.10
N PHE A 801 0.51 6.61 -20.90
CA PHE A 801 0.11 7.46 -19.78
C PHE A 801 -0.97 8.48 -20.15
N SER A 802 -1.56 8.35 -21.35
CA SER A 802 -2.65 9.22 -21.81
C SER A 802 -3.99 8.90 -21.14
N THR A 803 -4.15 7.67 -20.63
CA THR A 803 -5.38 7.21 -19.97
C THR A 803 -5.08 6.65 -18.57
N LEU A 804 -6.04 6.79 -17.65
CA LEU A 804 -5.92 6.26 -16.30
C LEU A 804 -6.17 4.74 -16.32
N THR A 805 -5.11 3.95 -16.24
CA THR A 805 -5.15 2.48 -16.24
C THR A 805 -4.92 1.89 -14.84
N PRO A 806 -5.32 0.61 -14.59
CA PRO A 806 -4.98 -0.10 -13.35
C PRO A 806 -3.47 -0.09 -13.06
N GLU A 807 -2.64 -0.24 -14.09
CA GLU A 807 -1.18 -0.24 -14.00
C GLU A 807 -0.65 1.12 -13.56
N ALA A 808 -1.25 2.22 -14.03
CA ALA A 808 -0.87 3.57 -13.62
C ALA A 808 -1.17 3.83 -12.14
N ILE A 809 -2.34 3.40 -11.66
CA ILE A 809 -2.70 3.49 -10.24
C ILE A 809 -1.78 2.58 -9.41
N LYS A 810 -1.48 1.37 -9.88
CA LYS A 810 -0.57 0.45 -9.17
C LYS A 810 0.82 1.05 -9.02
N LEU A 811 1.34 1.67 -10.08
CA LEU A 811 2.65 2.32 -10.06
C LEU A 811 2.67 3.56 -9.15
N ALA A 812 1.59 4.34 -9.14
CA ALA A 812 1.35 5.43 -8.18
C ALA A 812 1.42 4.94 -6.74
N VAL A 813 0.68 3.89 -6.41
CA VAL A 813 0.69 3.28 -5.08
C VAL A 813 2.06 2.72 -4.72
N GLN A 814 2.76 2.05 -5.64
CA GLN A 814 4.12 1.54 -5.41
C GLN A 814 5.10 2.65 -5.06
N HIS A 815 5.07 3.79 -5.76
CA HIS A 815 5.96 4.91 -5.48
C HIS A 815 5.63 5.60 -4.15
N GLU A 816 4.36 5.74 -3.83
CA GLU A 816 3.92 6.28 -2.53
C GLU A 816 4.39 5.41 -1.36
N TYR A 817 4.35 4.08 -1.50
CA TYR A 817 4.93 3.18 -0.50
C TYR A 817 6.44 3.40 -0.28
N LEU A 818 7.20 3.58 -1.36
CA LEU A 818 8.65 3.85 -1.24
C LEU A 818 8.93 5.19 -0.55
N LEU A 819 8.14 6.22 -0.87
CA LEU A 819 8.25 7.55 -0.26
C LEU A 819 7.92 7.50 1.23
N ASP A 820 6.82 6.84 1.58
CA ASP A 820 6.37 6.64 2.97
C ASP A 820 7.39 5.84 3.80
N ASN A 821 8.14 4.93 3.17
CA ASN A 821 9.22 4.16 3.80
C ASN A 821 10.61 4.83 3.69
N SER A 822 10.68 6.05 3.17
CA SER A 822 11.94 6.81 2.98
C SER A 822 12.99 6.06 2.15
N GLU A 823 12.55 5.15 1.28
CA GLU A 823 13.43 4.55 0.27
C GLU A 823 13.74 5.57 -0.83
N ILE A 824 12.77 6.43 -1.16
CA ILE A 824 12.96 7.59 -2.04
C ILE A 824 12.61 8.88 -1.30
N ASN A 825 13.16 10.00 -1.78
CA ASN A 825 12.82 11.34 -1.31
C ASN A 825 11.85 12.08 -2.26
N GLN A 826 11.31 13.20 -1.78
CA GLN A 826 10.36 14.04 -2.54
C GLN A 826 10.90 14.56 -3.88
N LYS A 827 12.20 14.87 -3.96
CA LYS A 827 12.85 15.32 -5.21
C LYS A 827 12.86 14.20 -6.24
N GLN A 828 13.27 12.99 -5.83
CA GLN A 828 13.24 11.79 -6.69
C GLN A 828 11.82 11.47 -7.15
N TYR A 829 10.86 11.51 -6.24
CA TYR A 829 9.44 11.29 -6.52
C TYR A 829 8.91 12.29 -7.55
N HIS A 830 9.11 13.60 -7.34
CA HIS A 830 8.67 14.64 -8.27
C HIS A 830 9.33 14.49 -9.65
N ASN A 831 10.65 14.26 -9.70
CA ASN A 831 11.40 14.13 -10.94
C ASN A 831 10.92 12.95 -11.80
N TYR A 832 10.63 11.81 -11.16
CA TYR A 832 10.11 10.65 -11.88
C TYR A 832 8.80 10.94 -12.57
N TRP A 833 7.84 11.44 -11.80
CA TRP A 833 6.49 11.68 -12.27
C TRP A 833 6.47 12.81 -13.32
N LYS A 834 7.28 13.87 -13.14
CA LYS A 834 7.47 14.92 -14.15
C LYS A 834 8.01 14.32 -15.45
N GLY A 835 9.02 13.44 -15.36
CA GLY A 835 9.57 12.70 -16.49
C GLY A 835 8.53 11.86 -17.24
N LEU A 836 7.67 11.13 -16.52
CA LEU A 836 6.59 10.33 -17.11
C LEU A 836 5.57 11.19 -17.88
N SER A 837 5.21 12.36 -17.35
CA SER A 837 4.27 13.27 -18.03
C SER A 837 4.82 13.84 -19.36
N HIS A 838 6.14 13.78 -19.58
CA HIS A 838 6.80 14.22 -20.81
C HIS A 838 6.95 13.13 -21.87
N VAL A 839 6.54 11.87 -21.60
CA VAL A 839 6.62 10.73 -22.53
C VAL A 839 5.76 10.91 -23.78
N HIS A 840 4.83 11.89 -23.79
CA HIS A 840 4.04 12.29 -24.97
C HIS A 840 4.77 13.23 -25.94
N ARG A 841 6.05 13.56 -25.73
CA ARG A 841 6.85 14.32 -26.71
C ARG A 841 7.35 13.41 -27.84
N PRO A 842 7.43 13.91 -29.10
CA PRO A 842 7.91 13.15 -30.24
C PRO A 842 9.30 12.56 -30.00
N ALA A 843 9.57 11.42 -30.66
CA ALA A 843 10.83 10.71 -30.59
C ALA A 843 12.02 11.64 -30.93
N GLY A 844 13.05 11.65 -30.06
CA GLY A 844 14.26 12.49 -30.22
C GLY A 844 14.45 13.56 -29.15
N THR A 845 13.54 13.70 -28.19
CA THR A 845 13.77 14.49 -26.96
C THR A 845 14.27 13.58 -25.84
N ASP A 846 15.27 14.04 -25.07
CA ASP A 846 15.86 13.28 -23.95
C ASP A 846 14.75 12.73 -23.06
N ARG A 847 14.56 11.41 -23.11
CA ARG A 847 13.65 10.70 -22.22
C ARG A 847 14.38 10.55 -20.89
N PRO A 848 13.93 11.16 -19.78
CA PRO A 848 14.50 10.87 -18.48
C PRO A 848 14.01 9.48 -18.02
N ALA A 849 14.59 8.41 -18.56
CA ALA A 849 14.07 7.05 -18.35
C ALA A 849 15.14 6.00 -17.98
N THR A 850 16.44 6.26 -18.14
CA THR A 850 17.48 5.27 -17.80
C THR A 850 18.08 5.48 -16.40
N SER A 851 18.30 6.72 -15.96
CA SER A 851 18.92 7.01 -14.65
C SER A 851 18.00 6.66 -13.47
N TYR A 852 16.72 7.01 -13.55
CA TYR A 852 15.77 6.74 -12.46
C TYR A 852 15.47 5.25 -12.30
N VAL A 853 15.32 4.50 -13.41
CA VAL A 853 15.11 3.05 -13.35
C VAL A 853 16.31 2.36 -12.69
N LYS A 854 17.53 2.84 -12.94
CA LYS A 854 18.73 2.36 -12.26
C LYS A 854 18.70 2.66 -10.76
N GLN A 855 18.32 3.88 -10.36
CA GLN A 855 18.15 4.24 -8.95
C GLN A 855 17.09 3.39 -8.23
N LEU A 856 15.99 3.05 -8.92
CA LEU A 856 14.95 2.19 -8.35
C LEU A 856 15.43 0.76 -8.07
N LYS A 857 16.41 0.23 -8.82
CA LYS A 857 16.97 -1.11 -8.57
C LYS A 857 17.77 -1.18 -7.26
N ASP A 858 18.28 -0.05 -6.78
CA ASP A 858 19.07 0.03 -5.55
C ASP A 858 18.19 0.12 -4.28
N MET A 859 16.88 0.31 -4.44
CA MET A 859 15.91 0.44 -3.34
C MET A 859 15.74 -0.88 -2.58
N LEU A 860 15.58 -0.80 -1.25
CA LEU A 860 15.45 -1.96 -0.38
C LEU A 860 14.30 -2.87 -0.82
N SER A 861 13.10 -2.31 -1.01
CA SER A 861 11.92 -3.07 -1.38
C SER A 861 12.03 -3.69 -2.77
N TYR A 862 12.72 -3.04 -3.72
CA TYR A 862 12.98 -3.66 -5.02
C TYR A 862 13.84 -4.93 -4.85
N ARG A 863 14.98 -4.82 -4.16
CA ARG A 863 15.88 -5.96 -3.91
C ARG A 863 15.23 -7.04 -3.07
N MET A 864 14.41 -6.68 -2.09
CA MET A 864 13.70 -7.62 -1.23
C MET A 864 12.57 -8.33 -1.98
N SER A 865 11.83 -7.65 -2.86
CA SER A 865 10.89 -8.31 -3.79
C SER A 865 11.62 -9.23 -4.77
N TYR A 866 12.78 -8.83 -5.29
CA TYR A 866 13.62 -9.69 -6.11
C TYR A 866 14.04 -10.95 -5.34
N THR A 867 14.57 -10.76 -4.13
CA THR A 867 15.01 -11.82 -3.22
C THR A 867 13.88 -12.78 -2.88
N LYS A 868 12.69 -12.25 -2.60
CA LYS A 868 11.47 -13.04 -2.36
C LYS A 868 11.15 -13.97 -3.54
N VAL A 869 11.15 -13.46 -4.78
CA VAL A 869 10.89 -14.28 -5.98
C VAL A 869 11.90 -15.42 -6.10
N ILE A 870 13.19 -15.14 -5.86
CA ILE A 870 14.26 -16.15 -5.93
C ILE A 870 14.14 -17.18 -4.79
N ILE A 871 13.85 -16.77 -3.55
CA ILE A 871 13.61 -17.70 -2.43
C ILE A 871 12.43 -18.63 -2.74
N GLN A 872 11.34 -18.11 -3.29
CA GLN A 872 10.16 -18.91 -3.65
C GLN A 872 10.45 -19.90 -4.79
N ALA A 873 11.33 -19.54 -5.73
CA ALA A 873 11.80 -20.41 -6.80
C ALA A 873 12.70 -21.54 -6.25
N LEU A 874 13.67 -21.21 -5.41
CA LEU A 874 14.59 -22.19 -4.81
C LEU A 874 13.90 -23.10 -3.79
N GLY A 875 12.87 -22.61 -3.08
CA GLY A 875 12.03 -23.42 -2.19
C GLY A 875 11.25 -24.54 -2.91
N ARG A 876 11.22 -24.56 -4.25
CA ARG A 876 10.70 -25.70 -5.01
C ARG A 876 11.58 -26.94 -4.91
N MET A 877 12.81 -26.80 -4.44
CA MET A 877 13.83 -27.86 -4.36
C MET A 877 13.90 -28.52 -2.97
N THR A 878 13.05 -28.12 -2.02
CA THR A 878 13.16 -28.50 -0.60
C THR A 878 11.96 -29.26 -0.03
N ARG A 879 11.13 -29.89 -0.87
CA ARG A 879 9.80 -30.38 -0.45
C ARG A 879 9.74 -31.87 -0.11
N THR A 880 10.69 -32.68 -0.57
CA THR A 880 10.73 -34.14 -0.35
C THR A 880 11.81 -34.51 0.66
N HIS A 881 11.92 -35.80 1.03
CA HIS A 881 13.05 -36.30 1.84
C HIS A 881 14.17 -36.89 1.01
N ASN A 882 13.90 -37.26 -0.24
CA ASN A 882 14.91 -37.79 -1.14
C ASN A 882 15.59 -36.65 -1.91
N ARG A 883 16.92 -36.65 -1.95
CA ARG A 883 17.72 -35.70 -2.73
C ARG A 883 18.70 -36.42 -3.63
N ARG A 884 19.08 -35.77 -4.71
CA ARG A 884 20.28 -36.13 -5.46
C ARG A 884 21.51 -35.65 -4.71
N LYS A 885 22.61 -36.39 -4.86
CA LYS A 885 23.92 -36.01 -4.31
C LYS A 885 24.39 -34.64 -4.81
N GLN A 886 24.05 -34.28 -6.04
CA GLN A 886 24.42 -33.00 -6.64
C GLN A 886 23.17 -32.21 -7.06
N ILE A 887 23.13 -30.96 -6.64
CA ILE A 887 22.11 -29.97 -7.00
C ILE A 887 22.81 -28.82 -7.72
N ARG A 888 22.30 -28.39 -8.88
CA ARG A 888 22.90 -27.27 -9.64
C ARG A 888 22.00 -26.04 -9.71
N ILE A 889 22.60 -24.88 -9.47
CA ILE A 889 21.96 -23.56 -9.60
C ILE A 889 22.79 -22.75 -10.59
N ILE A 890 22.14 -22.29 -11.66
CA ILE A 890 22.73 -21.39 -12.64
C ILE A 890 21.96 -20.07 -12.55
N ALA A 891 22.65 -18.94 -12.38
CA ALA A 891 21.99 -17.64 -12.25
C ALA A 891 22.66 -16.58 -13.13
N THR A 892 21.89 -15.61 -13.63
CA THR A 892 22.41 -14.45 -14.37
C THR A 892 23.09 -13.45 -13.44
N GLU A 893 23.87 -12.54 -14.02
CA GLU A 893 24.55 -11.46 -13.27
C GLU A 893 23.54 -10.58 -12.53
N ASP A 894 22.43 -10.20 -13.17
CA ASP A 894 21.34 -9.45 -12.53
C ASP A 894 20.76 -10.19 -11.30
N VAL A 895 20.70 -11.53 -11.30
CA VAL A 895 20.27 -12.30 -10.12
C VAL A 895 21.31 -12.21 -9.00
N PHE A 896 22.60 -12.37 -9.30
CA PHE A 896 23.65 -12.23 -8.28
C PHE A 896 23.68 -10.83 -7.68
N ASP A 897 23.52 -9.79 -8.52
CA ASP A 897 23.60 -8.40 -8.09
C ASP A 897 22.42 -7.98 -7.22
N ASN A 898 21.22 -8.54 -7.44
CA ASN A 898 19.99 -8.13 -6.74
C ASN A 898 19.57 -9.07 -5.60
N PHE A 899 20.07 -10.31 -5.57
CA PHE A 899 19.75 -11.28 -4.52
C PHE A 899 20.56 -11.02 -3.25
N ASP A 900 19.88 -10.74 -2.14
CA ASP A 900 20.51 -10.30 -0.89
C ASP A 900 19.78 -10.90 0.33
N LEU A 901 20.53 -11.59 1.20
CA LEU A 901 20.00 -12.18 2.44
C LEU A 901 20.47 -11.44 3.70
N THR A 902 21.25 -10.35 3.57
CA THR A 902 21.91 -9.70 4.72
C THR A 902 20.95 -9.12 5.76
N SER A 903 19.75 -8.71 5.35
CA SER A 903 18.71 -8.14 6.21
C SER A 903 17.70 -9.18 6.74
N LEU A 904 17.91 -10.48 6.48
CA LEU A 904 16.95 -11.53 6.79
C LEU A 904 17.45 -12.50 7.86
N ASN A 905 16.53 -13.04 8.66
CA ASN A 905 16.83 -14.21 9.47
C ASN A 905 17.00 -15.43 8.54
N THR A 906 18.22 -15.97 8.50
CA THR A 906 18.55 -17.09 7.60
C THR A 906 18.20 -18.48 8.14
N ASP A 907 17.72 -18.60 9.37
CA ASP A 907 17.41 -19.91 10.00
C ASP A 907 16.33 -20.68 9.24
N ALA A 908 15.35 -19.98 8.68
CA ALA A 908 14.26 -20.54 7.87
C ALA A 908 14.50 -20.39 6.35
N ILE A 909 15.74 -20.15 5.93
CA ILE A 909 16.12 -20.03 4.50
C ILE A 909 16.80 -21.32 4.03
N SER A 910 16.53 -21.70 2.78
CA SER A 910 17.00 -22.97 2.23
C SER A 910 18.51 -23.00 1.95
N PRO A 911 19.13 -24.19 1.96
CA PRO A 911 20.54 -24.34 1.58
C PRO A 911 20.87 -23.81 0.19
N GLU A 912 19.95 -23.98 -0.76
CA GLU A 912 20.08 -23.51 -2.13
C GLU A 912 20.17 -21.98 -2.20
N ALA A 913 19.31 -21.29 -1.44
CA ALA A 913 19.33 -19.83 -1.35
C ALA A 913 20.60 -19.32 -0.65
N LYS A 914 21.04 -19.97 0.43
CA LYS A 914 22.29 -19.63 1.12
C LYS A 914 23.52 -19.83 0.23
N ALA A 915 23.56 -20.92 -0.53
CA ALA A 915 24.64 -21.19 -1.47
C ALA A 915 24.71 -20.14 -2.60
N LEU A 916 23.57 -19.67 -3.09
CA LEU A 916 23.51 -18.57 -4.07
C LEU A 916 24.04 -17.26 -3.46
N ALA A 917 23.56 -16.88 -2.27
CA ALA A 917 23.98 -15.66 -1.57
C ALA A 917 25.48 -15.64 -1.28
N ALA A 918 26.08 -16.79 -0.94
CA ALA A 918 27.52 -16.91 -0.70
C ALA A 918 28.39 -16.61 -1.93
N LYS A 919 27.79 -16.59 -3.13
CA LYS A 919 28.44 -16.26 -4.41
C LYS A 919 28.05 -14.88 -4.94
N SER A 920 27.00 -14.26 -4.38
CA SER A 920 26.60 -12.89 -4.71
C SER A 920 27.59 -11.87 -4.15
N PRO A 921 27.88 -10.76 -4.87
CA PRO A 921 28.71 -9.70 -4.34
C PRO A 921 28.09 -9.10 -3.08
N SER A 922 28.91 -8.92 -2.03
CA SER A 922 28.54 -8.25 -0.79
C SER A 922 28.49 -6.73 -0.99
N SER A 923 27.69 -6.23 -1.94
CA SER A 923 27.70 -4.81 -2.30
C SER A 923 26.74 -3.98 -1.44
N GLY A 924 27.31 -3.05 -0.67
CA GLY A 924 26.70 -1.74 -0.37
C GLY A 924 25.61 -1.65 0.71
N SER A 925 25.54 -2.53 1.71
CA SER A 925 24.54 -2.41 2.80
C SER A 925 24.67 -1.08 3.57
N THR A 926 25.89 -0.64 3.88
CA THR A 926 26.15 0.63 4.59
C THR A 926 25.72 1.85 3.77
N SER A 927 26.10 1.92 2.49
CA SER A 927 25.71 3.01 1.57
C SER A 927 24.17 3.15 1.43
N ARG A 928 23.45 2.02 1.43
CA ARG A 928 21.98 2.02 1.38
C ARG A 928 21.34 2.57 2.66
N GLN A 929 21.83 2.16 3.84
CA GLN A 929 21.33 2.67 5.12
C GLN A 929 21.53 4.19 5.23
N ASP A 930 22.71 4.68 4.82
CA ASP A 930 23.00 6.11 4.79
C ASP A 930 22.09 6.87 3.82
N SER A 931 21.84 6.30 2.63
CA SER A 931 20.89 6.88 1.65
C SER A 931 19.46 6.94 2.19
N MET A 932 18.97 5.86 2.82
CA MET A 932 17.62 5.83 3.41
C MET A 932 17.49 6.83 4.56
N LYS A 933 18.52 6.95 5.40
CA LYS A 933 18.57 7.95 6.47
C LYS A 933 18.54 9.38 5.91
N ASN A 934 19.31 9.67 4.87
CA ASN A 934 19.28 10.96 4.19
C ASN A 934 17.88 11.24 3.60
N ASN A 935 17.29 10.26 2.91
CA ASN A 935 15.93 10.38 2.37
C ASN A 935 14.89 10.65 3.47
N LEU A 936 14.99 9.98 4.62
CA LEU A 936 14.15 10.25 5.79
C LEU A 936 14.28 11.71 6.24
N TYR A 937 15.50 12.24 6.33
CA TYR A 937 15.72 13.62 6.75
C TYR A 937 15.12 14.62 5.77
N GLN A 938 15.31 14.38 4.47
CA GLN A 938 14.72 15.20 3.40
C GLN A 938 13.20 15.17 3.45
N ASN A 939 12.61 13.99 3.61
CA ASN A 939 11.15 13.84 3.66
C ASN A 939 10.55 14.53 4.89
N ARG A 940 11.12 14.33 6.09
CA ARG A 940 10.67 15.02 7.33
C ARG A 940 10.78 16.55 7.23
N THR A 941 11.85 17.02 6.62
CA THR A 941 12.08 18.46 6.40
C THR A 941 11.07 19.05 5.41
N TYR A 942 10.84 18.37 4.28
CA TYR A 942 9.86 18.80 3.29
C TYR A 942 8.44 18.84 3.87
N LEU A 943 8.11 17.94 4.79
CA LEU A 943 6.84 17.98 5.50
C LEU A 943 6.68 19.22 6.35
N SER A 944 7.71 19.56 7.12
CA SER A 944 7.69 20.82 7.86
C SER A 944 7.47 21.99 6.92
N TYR A 945 8.16 22.02 5.77
CA TYR A 945 7.96 23.06 4.76
C TYR A 945 6.49 23.15 4.30
N VAL A 946 5.86 22.01 4.03
CA VAL A 946 4.43 21.95 3.65
C VAL A 946 3.52 22.41 4.80
N ASP A 947 3.77 21.99 6.03
CA ASP A 947 2.99 22.37 7.21
C ASP A 947 3.06 23.88 7.45
N PHE A 948 4.26 24.47 7.47
CA PHE A 948 4.46 25.92 7.61
C PHE A 948 3.81 26.70 6.47
N LYS A 949 3.93 26.23 5.22
CA LYS A 949 3.27 26.85 4.06
C LYS A 949 1.75 26.81 4.17
N ARG A 950 1.19 25.69 4.67
CA ARG A 950 -0.25 25.55 4.91
C ARG A 950 -0.73 26.45 6.04
N ALA A 951 0.08 26.57 7.11
CA ALA A 951 -0.22 27.41 8.25
C ALA A 951 -0.30 28.89 7.84
N LYS A 952 0.68 29.39 7.08
CA LYS A 952 0.75 30.80 6.65
C LYS A 952 -0.55 31.34 6.07
N GLY A 953 -1.29 30.54 5.28
CA GLY A 953 -2.58 30.94 4.70
C GLY A 953 -3.79 30.85 5.63
N ARG A 954 -3.62 30.37 6.87
CA ARG A 954 -4.68 30.09 7.84
C ARG A 954 -4.45 30.72 9.22
N LEU A 955 -3.25 31.18 9.54
CA LEU A 955 -2.94 31.79 10.85
C LEU A 955 -3.83 33.00 11.16
N GLN A 956 -4.27 33.72 10.12
CA GLN A 956 -5.20 34.86 10.26
C GLN A 956 -6.69 34.48 10.27
N LEU A 957 -7.03 33.21 10.01
CA LEU A 957 -8.40 32.76 9.80
C LEU A 957 -8.86 31.70 10.81
N ASP A 958 -7.90 31.00 11.43
CA ASP A 958 -8.15 29.82 12.26
C ASP A 958 -7.42 29.95 13.60
N VAL A 959 -8.20 30.24 14.65
CA VAL A 959 -7.70 30.40 16.03
C VAL A 959 -6.96 29.16 16.51
N ALA A 960 -7.45 27.96 16.18
CA ALA A 960 -6.84 26.72 16.62
C ALA A 960 -5.48 26.50 15.95
N MET A 961 -5.37 26.81 14.65
CA MET A 961 -4.10 26.77 13.91
C MET A 961 -3.08 27.76 14.48
N ALA A 962 -3.52 28.99 14.77
CA ALA A 962 -2.65 30.01 15.35
C ALA A 962 -2.11 29.61 16.72
N ASN A 963 -2.97 29.09 17.60
CA ASN A 963 -2.56 28.61 18.92
C ASN A 963 -1.61 27.40 18.80
N ALA A 964 -1.92 26.44 17.93
CA ALA A 964 -1.07 25.27 17.70
C ALA A 964 0.33 25.69 17.21
N TYR A 965 0.40 26.64 16.28
CA TYR A 965 1.64 27.19 15.78
C TYR A 965 2.48 27.84 16.90
N GLN A 966 1.88 28.68 17.74
CA GLN A 966 2.61 29.32 18.85
C GLN A 966 3.05 28.30 19.92
N ASN A 967 2.19 27.36 20.30
CA ASN A 967 2.52 26.30 21.26
C ASN A 967 3.72 25.48 20.79
N VAL A 968 3.78 25.14 19.49
CA VAL A 968 4.88 24.35 18.94
C VAL A 968 6.18 25.15 18.87
N ARG A 969 6.13 26.48 18.63
CA ARG A 969 7.32 27.34 18.69
C ARG A 969 7.89 27.41 20.10
N GLU A 970 7.04 27.56 21.11
CA GLU A 970 7.48 27.51 22.51
C GLU A 970 8.08 26.14 22.86
N TRP A 971 7.46 25.06 22.38
CA TRP A 971 8.02 23.71 22.52
C TRP A 971 9.42 23.59 21.90
N TYR A 972 9.68 24.19 20.74
CA TYR A 972 11.02 24.20 20.14
C TYR A 972 12.05 24.91 21.01
N LEU A 973 11.64 25.96 21.73
CA LEU A 973 12.51 26.70 22.63
C LEU A 973 12.87 25.88 23.89
N GLN A 974 11.93 25.06 24.37
CA GLN A 974 12.12 24.12 25.49
C GLN A 974 12.91 22.87 25.06
N HIS A 975 12.64 22.34 23.87
CA HIS A 975 13.13 21.05 23.38
C HIS A 975 13.74 21.15 21.97
N PRO A 976 14.79 21.96 21.74
CA PRO A 976 15.47 22.01 20.43
C PRO A 976 16.09 20.65 20.03
N THR A 977 16.33 19.83 21.04
CA THR A 977 16.61 18.40 20.96
C THR A 977 15.64 17.69 21.90
N ALA A 978 15.11 16.53 21.53
CA ALA A 978 14.09 15.82 22.30
C ALA A 978 14.39 14.32 22.37
N SER A 979 14.05 13.68 23.48
CA SER A 979 14.00 12.22 23.61
C SER A 979 12.76 11.65 22.90
N GLU A 980 12.77 10.35 22.61
CA GLU A 980 11.61 9.66 22.02
C GLU A 980 10.34 9.80 22.87
N ALA A 981 10.47 9.73 24.20
CA ALA A 981 9.35 9.82 25.12
C ALA A 981 8.72 11.24 25.15
N GLU A 982 9.54 12.29 25.15
CA GLU A 982 9.07 13.68 25.11
C GLU A 982 8.34 13.97 23.79
N LEU A 983 8.94 13.55 22.67
CA LEU A 983 8.35 13.77 21.36
C LEU A 983 7.03 12.99 21.19
N ALA A 984 6.98 11.73 21.63
CA ALA A 984 5.77 10.92 21.60
C ALA A 984 4.63 11.53 22.46
N ALA A 985 4.97 12.09 23.62
CA ALA A 985 4.00 12.78 24.47
C ALA A 985 3.39 14.00 23.77
N MET A 986 4.22 14.83 23.12
CA MET A 986 3.73 16.01 22.39
C MET A 986 2.89 15.63 21.16
N HIS A 987 3.21 14.52 20.49
CA HIS A 987 2.41 14.00 19.38
C HIS A 987 0.97 13.63 19.76
N HIS A 988 0.66 13.43 21.04
CA HIS A 988 -0.73 13.23 21.49
C HIS A 988 -1.57 14.50 21.41
N SER A 989 -0.95 15.68 21.55
CA SER A 989 -1.62 16.98 21.45
C SER A 989 -1.47 17.63 20.09
N GLU A 990 -0.29 17.54 19.45
CA GLU A 990 0.03 18.24 18.21
C GLU A 990 0.79 17.33 17.23
N THR A 991 0.26 17.16 16.01
CA THR A 991 0.90 16.33 14.97
C THR A 991 1.60 17.14 13.88
N MET A 992 1.17 18.38 13.64
CA MET A 992 1.78 19.26 12.63
C MET A 992 3.07 19.87 13.15
N PHE A 993 3.98 20.19 12.24
CA PHE A 993 5.28 20.78 12.52
C PHE A 993 6.25 19.91 13.33
N MET A 994 5.84 18.81 13.96
CA MET A 994 6.67 17.99 14.86
C MET A 994 7.65 17.02 14.15
N GLN A 995 8.15 17.35 12.96
CA GLN A 995 8.96 16.46 12.13
C GLN A 995 10.47 16.54 12.43
N TYR A 996 10.86 16.28 13.68
CA TYR A 996 12.28 16.28 14.11
C TYR A 996 13.11 15.23 13.35
N LEU A 997 14.44 15.39 13.28
CA LEU A 997 15.35 14.43 12.68
C LEU A 997 15.85 13.43 13.74
N PRO A 998 15.81 12.10 13.50
CA PRO A 998 16.35 11.09 14.43
C PRO A 998 17.88 11.09 14.36
N SER A 999 18.49 11.98 15.15
CA SER A 999 19.92 12.26 15.12
C SER A 999 20.40 12.67 16.50
N ALA A 1000 21.17 11.80 17.14
CA ALA A 1000 21.86 12.12 18.37
C ALA A 1000 23.07 13.02 18.13
N ARG A 1001 22.81 14.30 17.82
CA ARG A 1001 23.78 15.37 17.60
C ARG A 1001 23.22 16.68 18.16
N THR A 1002 24.10 17.64 18.43
CA THR A 1002 23.72 19.02 18.83
C THR A 1002 23.83 20.00 17.66
N GLU A 1003 24.47 19.59 16.57
CA GLU A 1003 24.61 20.37 15.34
C GLU A 1003 24.66 19.49 14.08
N TYR A 1004 24.29 20.06 12.94
CA TYR A 1004 24.56 19.49 11.62
C TYR A 1004 24.54 20.54 10.50
N GLY A 1005 25.23 20.25 9.39
CA GLY A 1005 25.26 21.06 8.18
C GLY A 1005 24.22 20.63 7.15
N VAL A 1006 23.72 21.57 6.36
CA VAL A 1006 22.71 21.32 5.32
C VAL A 1006 22.78 22.36 4.20
N CYS A 1007 22.47 21.95 2.97
CA CYS A 1007 22.38 22.83 1.81
C CYS A 1007 20.91 23.08 1.44
N ARG A 1008 20.51 24.34 1.24
CA ARG A 1008 19.16 24.72 0.82
C ARG A 1008 19.09 24.79 -0.70
N MET A 1009 18.07 24.16 -1.30
CA MET A 1009 17.93 24.08 -2.76
C MET A 1009 16.95 25.12 -3.32
N TRP A 1010 17.39 25.78 -4.39
CA TRP A 1010 16.63 26.79 -5.13
C TRP A 1010 16.38 26.31 -6.57
N GLU A 1011 15.26 26.71 -7.15
CA GLU A 1011 14.97 26.51 -8.57
C GLU A 1011 14.83 27.87 -9.25
N GLU A 1012 15.63 28.10 -10.30
CA GLU A 1012 15.55 29.30 -11.12
C GLU A 1012 14.36 29.17 -12.07
N ILE A 1013 13.41 30.10 -12.00
CA ILE A 1013 12.31 30.22 -12.94
C ILE A 1013 12.36 31.56 -13.68
N GLU A 1014 11.75 31.60 -14.86
CA GLU A 1014 11.54 32.85 -15.59
C GLU A 1014 10.09 33.34 -15.43
N LYS A 1015 9.93 34.54 -14.88
CA LYS A 1015 8.65 35.23 -14.74
C LYS A 1015 8.79 36.65 -15.28
N ASP A 1016 7.94 37.02 -16.24
CA ASP A 1016 7.93 38.36 -16.85
C ASP A 1016 9.30 38.80 -17.41
N GLY A 1017 10.08 37.86 -17.97
CA GLY A 1017 11.42 38.10 -18.50
C GLY A 1017 12.51 38.28 -17.43
N LYS A 1018 12.22 38.01 -16.15
CA LYS A 1018 13.17 38.03 -15.06
C LYS A 1018 13.41 36.62 -14.53
N LYS A 1019 14.68 36.30 -14.24
CA LYS A 1019 15.08 35.11 -13.49
C LYS A 1019 14.79 35.32 -12.01
N LEU A 1020 14.08 34.39 -11.40
CA LEU A 1020 13.71 34.38 -9.99
C LEU A 1020 14.05 33.01 -9.41
N ASP A 1021 14.80 32.99 -8.32
CA ASP A 1021 15.01 31.78 -7.56
C ASP A 1021 13.83 31.54 -6.61
N ILE A 1022 13.20 30.38 -6.74
CA ILE A 1022 12.10 29.95 -5.86
C ILE A 1022 12.62 28.88 -4.91
N GLU A 1023 12.27 29.03 -3.64
CA GLU A 1023 12.54 28.01 -2.63
C GLU A 1023 11.72 26.74 -2.94
N THR A 1024 12.44 25.63 -3.11
CA THR A 1024 11.82 24.33 -3.43
C THR A 1024 11.30 23.60 -2.19
N GLY A 1025 11.71 24.01 -0.99
CA GLY A 1025 11.50 23.27 0.26
C GLY A 1025 12.36 22.01 0.40
N VAL A 1026 13.29 21.78 -0.53
CA VAL A 1026 14.21 20.64 -0.54
C VAL A 1026 15.56 21.04 0.06
N PHE A 1027 16.13 20.13 0.85
CA PHE A 1027 17.40 20.32 1.54
C PHE A 1027 18.31 19.12 1.28
N GLU A 1028 19.61 19.33 1.12
CA GLU A 1028 20.59 18.26 0.93
C GLU A 1028 21.48 18.13 2.18
N PHE A 1029 21.44 16.97 2.82
CA PHE A 1029 22.20 16.68 4.04
C PHE A 1029 23.53 16.01 3.70
N GLY A 1030 24.59 16.45 4.37
CA GLY A 1030 25.94 15.90 4.24
C GLY A 1030 26.90 16.62 5.19
N ASP A 1031 27.87 15.91 5.74
CA ASP A 1031 28.84 16.52 6.67
C ASP A 1031 29.73 17.58 5.97
N ASP A 1032 29.87 17.50 4.63
CA ASP A 1032 30.55 18.49 3.78
C ASP A 1032 29.70 19.74 3.48
N ASN A 1033 28.39 19.73 3.78
CA ASN A 1033 27.48 20.84 3.48
C ASN A 1033 27.45 21.93 4.58
N LYS A 1034 28.45 21.97 5.47
CA LYS A 1034 28.55 22.99 6.54
C LYS A 1034 28.71 24.41 6.02
N ASP A 1035 29.17 24.58 4.78
CA ASP A 1035 29.45 25.89 4.17
C ASP A 1035 28.20 26.70 3.79
N ASN A 1036 26.99 26.08 3.78
CA ASN A 1036 25.76 26.74 3.34
C ASN A 1036 24.83 27.10 4.52
N MET A 1037 24.48 26.12 5.36
CA MET A 1037 23.72 26.35 6.60
C MET A 1037 24.08 25.36 7.70
N ILE A 1038 24.14 25.85 8.94
CA ILE A 1038 24.31 25.06 10.17
C ILE A 1038 23.05 25.20 11.02
N VAL A 1039 22.54 24.08 11.53
CA VAL A 1039 21.48 24.05 12.55
C VAL A 1039 22.14 23.76 13.89
N SER A 1040 22.24 24.76 14.77
CA SER A 1040 22.84 24.64 16.11
C SER A 1040 22.43 25.78 17.04
N ALA A 1041 22.74 25.65 18.33
CA ALA A 1041 22.56 26.71 19.32
C ALA A 1041 23.40 27.96 19.00
N GLU A 1042 24.66 27.78 18.59
CA GLU A 1042 25.59 28.84 18.22
C GLU A 1042 25.06 29.62 17.02
N ARG A 1043 24.59 28.91 16.00
CA ARG A 1043 24.00 29.52 14.79
C ARG A 1043 22.62 30.12 15.04
N ALA A 1044 22.00 29.88 16.18
CA ALA A 1044 20.81 30.60 16.61
C ALA A 1044 21.12 31.88 17.40
N GLY A 1045 22.38 32.06 17.84
CA GLY A 1045 22.76 33.13 18.76
C GLY A 1045 22.37 32.87 20.22
N LEU A 1046 21.93 31.65 20.58
CA LEU A 1046 21.53 31.32 21.95
C LEU A 1046 22.64 31.61 22.98
N PRO A 1047 23.91 31.19 22.78
CA PRO A 1047 24.98 31.51 23.73
C PRO A 1047 25.21 33.01 23.90
N THR A 1048 25.02 33.81 22.85
CA THR A 1048 25.16 35.27 22.89
C THR A 1048 24.01 35.90 23.68
N ILE A 1049 22.77 35.50 23.40
CA ILE A 1049 21.58 35.98 24.11
C ILE A 1049 21.68 35.69 25.61
N LEU A 1050 22.12 34.49 25.99
CA LEU A 1050 22.25 34.10 27.40
C LEU A 1050 23.31 34.87 28.18
N LYS A 1051 24.26 35.55 27.51
CA LYS A 1051 25.22 36.45 28.18
C LYS A 1051 24.58 37.76 28.66
N TYR A 1052 23.43 38.14 28.12
CA TYR A 1052 22.71 39.32 28.60
C TYR A 1052 22.34 39.15 30.08
N PRO A 1053 22.61 40.16 30.95
CA PRO A 1053 22.33 40.05 32.37
C PRO A 1053 20.87 39.64 32.66
N GLY A 1054 20.70 38.59 33.47
CA GLY A 1054 19.38 38.08 33.86
C GLY A 1054 18.70 37.13 32.85
N MET A 1055 19.20 37.03 31.60
CA MET A 1055 18.58 36.20 30.56
C MET A 1055 18.61 34.70 30.89
N ALA A 1056 19.75 34.17 31.37
CA ALA A 1056 19.86 32.77 31.75
C ALA A 1056 18.88 32.39 32.87
N ALA A 1057 18.75 33.24 33.90
CA ALA A 1057 17.80 33.03 34.99
C ALA A 1057 16.34 33.09 34.50
N TYR A 1058 16.05 33.93 33.50
CA TYR A 1058 14.74 33.97 32.85
C TYR A 1058 14.44 32.66 32.12
N PHE A 1059 15.40 32.12 31.36
CA PHE A 1059 15.25 30.85 30.66
C PHE A 1059 15.03 29.69 31.63
N ASP A 1060 15.81 29.61 32.72
CA ASP A 1060 15.65 28.58 33.75
C ASP A 1060 14.26 28.63 34.40
N LYS A 1061 13.75 29.84 34.69
CA LYS A 1061 12.41 30.04 35.27
C LYS A 1061 11.29 29.54 34.35
N HIS A 1062 11.44 29.68 33.04
CA HIS A 1062 10.45 29.29 32.04
C HIS A 1062 10.73 27.91 31.41
N GLN A 1063 11.72 27.19 31.91
CA GLN A 1063 12.14 25.87 31.42
C GLN A 1063 12.58 25.87 29.95
N TYR A 1064 13.10 26.99 29.47
CA TYR A 1064 13.67 27.09 28.12
C TYR A 1064 15.09 26.51 28.09
N ALA A 1065 15.46 25.90 26.96
CA ALA A 1065 16.76 25.28 26.81
C ALA A 1065 17.88 26.33 26.83
N THR A 1066 18.77 26.25 27.81
CA THR A 1066 20.00 27.08 27.88
C THR A 1066 21.16 26.47 27.07
N THR A 1067 21.07 25.19 26.72
CA THR A 1067 22.00 24.48 25.84
C THR A 1067 21.24 23.43 25.01
N TRP A 1068 21.76 23.07 23.84
CA TRP A 1068 21.23 21.95 23.07
C TRP A 1068 21.93 20.67 23.52
N GLN A 1069 21.17 19.68 24.00
CA GLN A 1069 21.71 18.44 24.55
C GLN A 1069 21.71 17.33 23.50
N LYS A 1070 22.60 16.35 23.64
CA LYS A 1070 22.59 15.18 22.75
C LYS A 1070 21.45 14.23 23.15
N GLN A 1071 20.30 14.35 22.50
CA GLN A 1071 19.11 13.51 22.68
C GLN A 1071 18.83 12.64 21.43
N ASP A 1072 17.73 11.89 21.39
CA ASP A 1072 17.38 11.01 20.27
C ASP A 1072 17.05 11.80 18.98
N TYR A 1073 16.50 13.01 19.13
CA TYR A 1073 16.02 13.85 18.03
C TYR A 1073 16.54 15.29 18.12
N ILE A 1074 16.66 15.94 16.95
CA ILE A 1074 17.04 17.35 16.78
C ILE A 1074 16.08 18.04 15.80
N LEU A 1075 15.85 19.35 15.97
CA LEU A 1075 15.07 20.15 15.01
C LEU A 1075 15.62 19.98 13.58
N ASN A 1076 14.73 19.92 12.61
CA ASN A 1076 15.05 19.98 11.19
C ASN A 1076 15.26 21.45 10.75
N PRO A 1077 15.84 21.71 9.56
CA PRO A 1077 16.22 23.07 9.18
C PRO A 1077 15.03 24.02 8.97
N VAL A 1078 13.86 23.50 8.59
CA VAL A 1078 12.66 24.32 8.41
C VAL A 1078 12.08 24.71 9.77
N GLN A 1079 12.03 23.78 10.73
CA GLN A 1079 11.59 24.07 12.10
C GLN A 1079 12.53 25.07 12.79
N PHE A 1080 13.83 24.95 12.53
CA PHE A 1080 14.85 25.88 13.00
C PHE A 1080 14.59 27.29 12.48
N ILE A 1081 14.49 27.46 11.16
CA ILE A 1081 14.33 28.78 10.52
C ILE A 1081 12.98 29.41 10.85
N ASN A 1082 11.88 28.67 10.63
CA ASN A 1082 10.52 29.23 10.66
C ASN A 1082 9.89 29.19 12.06
N GLY A 1083 10.54 28.54 13.04
CA GLY A 1083 10.01 28.41 14.40
C GLY A 1083 11.00 28.92 15.44
N TYR A 1084 12.09 28.17 15.64
CA TYR A 1084 13.04 28.37 16.76
C TYR A 1084 13.73 29.75 16.74
N LEU A 1085 14.23 30.20 15.58
CA LEU A 1085 14.94 31.48 15.51
C LEU A 1085 14.04 32.66 15.91
N GLY A 1086 12.80 32.69 15.41
CA GLY A 1086 11.85 33.77 15.68
C GLY A 1086 11.48 33.84 17.16
N ILE A 1087 11.06 32.72 17.76
CA ILE A 1087 10.59 32.71 19.16
C ILE A 1087 11.73 32.98 20.15
N LEU A 1088 12.96 32.53 19.84
CA LEU A 1088 14.15 32.90 20.60
C LEU A 1088 14.38 34.41 20.57
N GLY A 1089 14.22 35.04 19.39
CA GLY A 1089 14.34 36.48 19.23
C GLY A 1089 13.26 37.25 20.00
N GLU A 1090 12.00 36.85 19.87
CA GLU A 1090 10.84 37.45 20.56
C GLU A 1090 11.02 37.44 22.08
N VAL A 1091 11.41 36.30 22.66
CA VAL A 1091 11.66 36.17 24.10
C VAL A 1091 12.84 37.04 24.53
N ALA A 1092 13.94 37.03 23.79
CA ALA A 1092 15.11 37.83 24.11
C ALA A 1092 14.81 39.34 24.07
N ALA A 1093 14.15 39.81 23.01
CA ALA A 1093 13.78 41.22 22.86
C ALA A 1093 12.83 41.68 23.96
N THR A 1094 11.85 40.85 24.33
CA THR A 1094 10.91 41.18 25.42
C THR A 1094 11.64 41.45 26.73
N VAL A 1095 12.61 40.60 27.10
CA VAL A 1095 13.39 40.77 28.33
C VAL A 1095 14.31 42.00 28.25
N ILE A 1096 15.00 42.19 27.13
CA ILE A 1096 15.97 43.29 26.96
C ILE A 1096 15.27 44.65 26.92
N LEU A 1097 14.13 44.77 26.22
CA LEU A 1097 13.41 46.04 26.11
C LEU A 1097 12.77 46.47 27.44
N ASP A 1098 12.25 45.52 28.21
CA ASP A 1098 11.73 45.79 29.56
C ASP A 1098 12.85 46.23 30.51
N ASP A 1099 13.96 45.50 30.53
CA ASP A 1099 15.10 45.79 31.43
C ASP A 1099 15.87 47.07 31.06
N ALA A 1100 16.16 47.28 29.77
CA ALA A 1100 17.05 48.35 29.32
C ALA A 1100 16.34 49.67 29.00
N LEU A 1101 15.04 49.63 28.69
CA LEU A 1101 14.23 50.77 28.23
C LEU A 1101 12.90 50.93 29.00
N GLY A 1102 12.48 49.96 29.82
CA GLY A 1102 11.18 50.00 30.50
C GLY A 1102 10.00 49.83 29.55
N ILE A 1103 10.22 49.22 28.38
CA ILE A 1103 9.19 49.03 27.35
C ILE A 1103 8.54 47.67 27.54
N ASN A 1104 7.23 47.66 27.82
CA ASN A 1104 6.46 46.44 27.92
C ASN A 1104 5.80 46.08 26.58
N LEU A 1105 6.13 44.91 26.03
CA LEU A 1105 5.55 44.42 24.79
C LEU A 1105 4.25 43.66 25.04
N SER A 1106 3.16 44.09 24.40
CA SER A 1106 1.87 43.37 24.43
C SER A 1106 1.70 42.47 23.21
N GLN A 1107 1.27 41.23 23.44
CA GLN A 1107 0.92 40.28 22.37
C GLN A 1107 -0.32 40.75 21.59
N ILE A 1108 -0.30 40.56 20.27
CA ILE A 1108 -1.47 40.85 19.43
C ILE A 1108 -2.44 39.67 19.52
N THR A 1109 -3.56 39.86 20.22
CA THR A 1109 -4.52 38.76 20.49
C THR A 1109 -5.58 38.55 19.41
N ALA A 1110 -5.65 39.45 18.42
CA ALA A 1110 -6.65 39.41 17.36
C ALA A 1110 -6.20 38.47 16.24
N VAL A 1111 -6.95 37.39 16.01
CA VAL A 1111 -6.54 36.30 15.13
C VAL A 1111 -6.34 36.77 13.69
N ASP A 1112 -7.20 37.64 13.19
CA ASP A 1112 -7.11 38.28 11.86
C ASP A 1112 -5.84 39.08 11.64
N LYS A 1113 -5.08 39.37 12.70
CA LYS A 1113 -3.85 40.16 12.69
C LYS A 1113 -2.60 39.34 12.99
N ASN A 1114 -2.74 38.03 13.23
CA ASN A 1114 -1.60 37.13 13.43
C ASN A 1114 -0.59 37.24 12.28
N GLU A 1115 0.71 37.11 12.59
CA GLU A 1115 1.84 37.17 11.64
C GLU A 1115 1.98 38.49 10.85
N LEU A 1116 1.16 39.51 11.14
CA LEU A 1116 1.43 40.86 10.62
C LEU A 1116 2.65 41.44 11.34
N PHE A 1117 2.59 41.49 12.66
CA PHE A 1117 3.64 41.96 13.57
C PHE A 1117 3.66 41.08 14.82
N ASP A 1118 4.78 41.07 15.54
CA ASP A 1118 4.97 40.20 16.71
C ASP A 1118 4.30 40.79 17.96
N PHE A 1119 4.42 42.11 18.14
CA PHE A 1119 3.90 42.81 19.32
C PHE A 1119 3.31 44.18 18.99
N ILE A 1120 2.65 44.77 19.98
CA ILE A 1120 2.16 46.15 19.98
C ILE A 1120 2.52 46.84 21.30
N ILE A 1121 2.84 48.14 21.24
CA ILE A 1121 3.11 49.02 22.38
C ILE A 1121 2.05 50.11 22.40
N ASP A 1122 1.41 50.28 23.56
CA ASP A 1122 0.39 51.30 23.86
C ASP A 1122 -0.69 51.48 22.79
N ASP A 1123 -0.97 50.41 22.04
CA ASP A 1123 -1.97 50.34 20.98
C ASP A 1123 -1.72 51.32 19.80
N GLN A 1124 -0.46 51.79 19.65
CA GLN A 1124 -0.01 52.80 18.68
C GLN A 1124 1.22 52.39 17.85
N VAL A 1125 2.14 51.59 18.42
CA VAL A 1125 3.38 51.18 17.75
C VAL A 1125 3.43 49.66 17.63
N LEU A 1126 3.51 49.16 16.39
CA LEU A 1126 3.66 47.75 16.07
C LEU A 1126 5.13 47.37 16.08
N VAL A 1127 5.47 46.16 16.51
CA VAL A 1127 6.86 45.71 16.66
C VAL A 1127 7.10 44.41 15.88
N ASP A 1128 8.18 44.37 15.10
CA ASP A 1128 8.64 43.22 14.32
C ASP A 1128 10.07 42.85 14.75
N ILE A 1129 10.23 41.71 15.43
CA ILE A 1129 11.49 41.24 16.01
C ILE A 1129 12.19 40.29 15.02
N LYS A 1130 13.48 40.55 14.79
CA LYS A 1130 14.32 39.80 13.86
C LYS A 1130 15.51 39.18 14.59
N ASN A 1131 15.72 37.88 14.36
CA ASN A 1131 16.88 37.12 14.84
C ASN A 1131 17.48 36.30 13.69
N TRP A 1132 17.94 36.98 12.65
CA TRP A 1132 18.54 36.36 11.46
C TRP A 1132 20.05 36.20 11.61
N HIS A 1133 20.60 35.17 10.97
CA HIS A 1133 22.05 34.90 10.95
C HIS A 1133 22.66 34.97 9.53
N TYR A 1134 21.85 35.21 8.50
CA TYR A 1134 22.27 35.43 7.11
C TYR A 1134 22.11 36.90 6.74
N THR A 1135 23.04 37.44 5.98
CA THR A 1135 22.86 38.74 5.29
C THR A 1135 21.66 38.63 4.37
N HIS A 1136 20.60 39.40 4.65
CA HIS A 1136 19.43 39.54 3.78
C HIS A 1136 19.91 39.90 2.36
N THR A 1137 19.56 39.08 1.37
CA THR A 1137 19.83 39.36 -0.06
C THR A 1137 18.76 40.26 -0.68
N ALA A 1138 17.67 40.53 0.04
CA ALA A 1138 16.72 41.58 -0.33
C ALA A 1138 17.41 42.94 -0.19
N THR A 1139 17.24 43.80 -1.19
CA THR A 1139 17.68 45.20 -1.03
C THR A 1139 16.83 45.84 0.07
N ALA A 1140 17.42 46.67 0.94
CA ALA A 1140 16.72 47.33 2.06
C ALA A 1140 15.40 48.02 1.64
N PHE A 1141 15.30 48.42 0.37
CA PHE A 1141 14.12 49.02 -0.25
C PHE A 1141 12.90 48.07 -0.41
N ASP A 1142 13.11 46.76 -0.57
CA ASP A 1142 12.02 45.78 -0.70
C ASP A 1142 11.42 45.42 0.67
N ASP A 1143 12.27 45.37 1.71
CA ASP A 1143 11.84 45.08 3.09
C ASP A 1143 11.03 46.26 3.67
N GLU A 1144 11.45 47.51 3.45
CA GLU A 1144 10.69 48.71 3.85
C GLU A 1144 9.28 48.72 3.24
N LYS A 1145 9.17 48.43 1.94
CA LYS A 1145 7.87 48.35 1.24
C LYS A 1145 6.97 47.26 1.81
N TRP A 1146 7.54 46.12 2.15
CA TRP A 1146 6.78 45.01 2.73
C TRP A 1146 6.27 45.32 4.13
N VAL A 1147 7.10 45.93 4.97
CA VAL A 1147 6.68 46.42 6.30
C VAL A 1147 5.57 47.46 6.17
N MET A 1148 5.70 48.41 5.24
CA MET A 1148 4.64 49.38 4.97
C MET A 1148 3.36 48.76 4.44
N HIS A 1149 3.46 47.72 3.62
CA HIS A 1149 2.28 46.99 3.15
C HIS A 1149 1.52 46.36 4.33
N LYS A 1150 2.22 45.67 5.23
CA LYS A 1150 1.64 45.11 6.46
C LYS A 1150 1.03 46.19 7.36
N LEU A 1151 1.73 47.31 7.54
CA LEU A 1151 1.24 48.44 8.33
C LEU A 1151 -0.05 48.99 7.75
N ASN A 1152 -0.08 49.26 6.44
CA ASN A 1152 -1.26 49.79 5.76
C ASN A 1152 -2.45 48.81 5.83
N GLN A 1153 -2.18 47.50 5.74
CA GLN A 1153 -3.19 46.47 5.97
C GLN A 1153 -3.75 46.57 7.40
N PHE A 1154 -2.88 46.59 8.41
CA PHE A 1154 -3.30 46.70 9.81
C PHE A 1154 -4.11 47.98 10.07
N CYS A 1155 -3.66 49.13 9.54
CA CYS A 1155 -4.36 50.41 9.64
C CYS A 1155 -5.76 50.33 9.04
N LYS A 1156 -5.88 49.76 7.84
CA LYS A 1156 -7.16 49.56 7.15
C LYS A 1156 -8.11 48.67 7.94
N ASP A 1157 -7.59 47.58 8.51
CA ASP A 1157 -8.40 46.59 9.23
C ASP A 1157 -8.84 47.11 10.61
N THR A 1158 -8.12 48.08 11.18
CA THR A 1158 -8.41 48.66 12.50
C THR A 1158 -9.04 50.06 12.46
N GLY A 1159 -8.99 50.75 11.32
CA GLY A 1159 -9.36 52.16 11.20
C GLY A 1159 -8.39 53.13 11.89
N LYS A 1160 -7.18 52.67 12.25
CA LYS A 1160 -6.14 53.49 12.91
C LYS A 1160 -5.08 53.91 11.89
N ASP A 1161 -5.20 55.11 11.34
CA ASP A 1161 -4.33 55.59 10.25
C ASP A 1161 -2.95 56.09 10.73
N ASN A 1162 -2.79 56.37 12.02
CA ASN A 1162 -1.57 56.92 12.63
C ASN A 1162 -0.62 55.87 13.24
N MET A 1163 -0.84 54.59 12.97
CA MET A 1163 0.05 53.53 13.49
C MET A 1163 1.46 53.67 12.92
N ARG A 1164 2.45 53.29 13.73
CA ARG A 1164 3.88 53.23 13.36
C ARG A 1164 4.44 51.84 13.59
N VAL A 1165 5.61 51.56 13.04
CA VAL A 1165 6.29 50.26 13.18
C VAL A 1165 7.71 50.45 13.72
N MET A 1166 8.11 49.56 14.62
CA MET A 1166 9.47 49.39 15.06
C MET A 1166 9.98 48.01 14.61
N VAL A 1167 11.05 47.97 13.81
CA VAL A 1167 11.71 46.73 13.38
C VAL A 1167 13.00 46.58 14.16
N ILE A 1168 13.16 45.49 14.91
CA ILE A 1168 14.27 45.31 15.85
C ILE A 1168 15.05 44.05 15.51
N ASN A 1169 16.35 44.19 15.25
CA ASN A 1169 17.27 43.06 15.27
C ASN A 1169 17.82 42.85 16.70
N VAL A 1170 17.87 41.60 17.18
CA VAL A 1170 18.32 41.32 18.54
C VAL A 1170 19.84 41.43 18.68
N ILE A 1171 20.61 40.80 17.77
CA ILE A 1171 22.07 40.68 17.86
C ILE A 1171 22.74 41.53 16.77
N ASP A 1172 23.80 42.26 17.12
CA ASP A 1172 24.62 43.04 16.19
C ASP A 1172 25.47 42.13 15.30
N ARG A 1173 25.04 42.00 14.05
CA ARG A 1173 25.75 41.26 13.00
C ARG A 1173 26.50 42.19 12.04
N THR A 1174 26.35 43.50 12.19
CA THR A 1174 26.94 44.53 11.34
C THR A 1174 27.56 45.64 12.20
N PRO A 1175 28.64 45.32 12.94
CA PRO A 1175 29.26 46.25 13.90
C PRO A 1175 29.85 47.50 13.25
N GLU A 1176 30.01 47.50 11.92
CA GLU A 1176 30.47 48.65 11.13
C GLU A 1176 29.43 49.78 11.04
N VAL A 1177 28.14 49.47 11.27
CA VAL A 1177 27.06 50.46 11.29
C VAL A 1177 27.09 51.20 12.62
N LYS A 1178 27.41 52.50 12.57
CA LYS A 1178 27.58 53.37 13.74
C LYS A 1178 26.26 53.80 14.38
N ASP A 1179 25.26 54.11 13.56
CA ASP A 1179 23.94 54.53 14.05
C ASP A 1179 23.08 53.28 14.27
N LYS A 1180 22.69 53.03 15.53
CA LYS A 1180 21.92 51.83 15.87
C LYS A 1180 20.43 52.01 15.66
N VAL A 1181 19.97 53.24 15.54
CA VAL A 1181 18.57 53.61 15.33
C VAL A 1181 18.46 54.48 14.08
N THR A 1182 17.57 54.10 13.17
CA THR A 1182 17.31 54.84 11.93
C THR A 1182 15.81 55.06 11.75
N LEU A 1183 15.41 56.30 11.46
CA LEU A 1183 14.05 56.65 11.09
C LEU A 1183 13.91 56.64 9.56
N ILE A 1184 12.93 55.89 9.06
CA ILE A 1184 12.64 55.81 7.63
C ILE A 1184 11.16 56.06 7.34
N ASN A 1185 10.85 56.31 6.08
CA ASN A 1185 9.51 56.61 5.56
C ASN A 1185 8.75 57.70 6.34
N ASN A 1186 9.31 58.92 6.38
CA ASN A 1186 8.74 60.07 7.10
C ASN A 1186 8.41 59.78 8.58
N ASN A 1187 9.34 59.12 9.29
CA ASN A 1187 9.21 58.74 10.69
C ASN A 1187 8.05 57.78 11.00
N ARG A 1188 7.60 56.96 10.03
CA ARG A 1188 6.61 55.90 10.28
C ARG A 1188 7.22 54.55 10.65
N ILE A 1189 8.50 54.35 10.33
CA ILE A 1189 9.24 53.13 10.68
C ILE A 1189 10.50 53.53 11.43
N LEU A 1190 10.71 52.92 12.59
CA LEU A 1190 11.96 52.96 13.36
C LEU A 1190 12.68 51.63 13.19
N GLU A 1191 13.86 51.65 12.60
CA GLU A 1191 14.71 50.46 12.50
C GLU A 1191 15.77 50.50 13.62
N VAL A 1192 15.81 49.45 14.43
CA VAL A 1192 16.85 49.20 15.43
C VAL A 1192 17.75 48.09 14.92
N SER A 1193 18.98 48.45 14.53
CA SER A 1193 19.89 47.53 13.84
C SER A 1193 20.46 46.43 14.76
N ALA A 1194 20.43 46.63 16.09
CA ALA A 1194 20.75 45.62 17.10
C ALA A 1194 20.36 46.07 18.52
N LEU A 1195 20.06 45.12 19.42
CA LEU A 1195 19.94 45.38 20.86
C LEU A 1195 21.23 45.06 21.62
N ILE A 1196 21.87 43.92 21.30
CA ILE A 1196 23.08 43.43 21.99
C ILE A 1196 24.20 43.06 21.01
N ASP A 1197 25.45 43.11 21.47
CA ASP A 1197 26.63 42.64 20.73
C ASP A 1197 26.89 41.13 20.92
N ASP A 1198 27.96 40.60 20.30
CA ASP A 1198 28.40 39.21 20.43
C ASP A 1198 28.83 38.80 21.87
N GLN A 1199 28.99 39.78 22.77
CA GLN A 1199 29.24 39.55 24.21
C GLN A 1199 27.96 39.68 25.06
N GLY A 1200 26.81 39.93 24.44
CA GLY A 1200 25.54 40.12 25.13
C GLY A 1200 25.42 41.47 25.83
N ALA A 1201 26.29 42.43 25.51
CA ALA A 1201 26.23 43.78 26.05
C ALA A 1201 25.30 44.65 25.20
N LEU A 1202 24.55 45.55 25.84
CA LEU A 1202 23.66 46.48 25.16
C LEU A 1202 24.45 47.44 24.25
N VAL A 1203 24.06 47.56 22.97
CA VAL A 1203 24.75 48.43 22.00
C VAL A 1203 24.11 49.81 21.83
N LEU A 1204 22.91 50.01 22.39
CA LEU A 1204 22.18 51.28 22.29
C LEU A 1204 22.85 52.37 23.13
N SER A 1205 23.29 53.45 22.47
CA SER A 1205 23.81 54.64 23.13
C SER A 1205 22.69 55.43 23.84
N PRO A 1206 23.01 56.34 24.77
CA PRO A 1206 22.00 57.22 25.37
C PRO A 1206 21.16 57.99 24.35
N THR A 1207 21.76 58.38 23.22
CA THR A 1207 21.07 59.06 22.12
C THR A 1207 20.08 58.11 21.42
N ASP A 1208 20.48 56.87 21.16
CA ASP A 1208 19.60 55.85 20.56
C ASP A 1208 18.38 55.58 21.45
N LYS A 1209 18.60 55.45 22.77
CA LYS A 1209 17.52 55.27 23.76
C LYS A 1209 16.55 56.44 23.74
N GLN A 1210 17.06 57.67 23.67
CA GLN A 1210 16.23 58.87 23.57
C GLN A 1210 15.40 58.86 22.29
N GLN A 1211 15.99 58.53 21.14
CA GLN A 1211 15.29 58.46 19.86
C GLN A 1211 14.17 57.40 19.85
N ILE A 1212 14.42 56.24 20.44
CA ILE A 1212 13.38 55.21 20.62
C ILE A 1212 12.26 55.75 21.51
N GLY A 1213 12.59 56.41 22.62
CA GLY A 1213 11.60 57.03 23.52
C GLY A 1213 10.75 58.11 22.83
N GLU A 1214 11.37 59.00 22.06
CA GLU A 1214 10.68 60.04 21.28
C GLU A 1214 9.72 59.42 20.26
N PHE A 1215 10.15 58.37 19.55
CA PHE A 1215 9.31 57.65 18.59
C PHE A 1215 8.08 56.96 19.23
N LEU A 1216 8.11 56.63 20.51
CA LEU A 1216 6.97 56.02 21.20
C LEU A 1216 5.94 57.06 21.68
N ILE A 1217 6.34 58.33 21.83
CA ILE A 1217 5.51 59.42 22.39
C ILE A 1217 4.86 60.28 21.30
N ASP A 1218 5.53 60.47 20.17
CA ASP A 1218 5.02 61.22 19.00
C ASP A 1218 3.70 60.65 18.46
#